data_AF-A0A8S4R5G5-F1
#
_entry.id   AF-A0A8S4R5G5-F1
#
_cell.length_a   1.000
_cell.length_b   1.000
_cell.length_c   1.000
_cell.angle_alpha   90.00
_cell.angle_beta   90.00
_cell.angle_gamma   90.00
#
_symmetry.space_group_name_H-M   'P 1'
#
loop_
_entity.id
_entity.type
_entity.pdbx_description
1 polymer ?
#
loop_
_entity_poly.entity_id
_entity_poly.type
_entity_poly.pdbx_seq_one_letter_code
_entity_poly.pdbx_strand_id
1 'polypeptide(L)'
;MNNTMAESPLPSQSQSQSHGDEAMDVDEELTNKFLSGAMSFAEYSSEWYRAEDEEDLEELRRTEDDDDESTHSVQLVGKSYPRRRRHTRLSAALVGLMGEANIRFARGDMDMAERMCHEIIKQLPTAAEPYQTLAQIYEHDVDKSLQFSLLAAHLSRSDAEEWWRLAAICKQRDDKKQEMICYTQAIKAEPQNIEAHMKRLDFLTVLEEMKYPINSLNVTRVRCYHKIVSSLPSSEGEIIMKYAKLAVTLYHYSEEIERAHEVMATAYAKCSSIFTIEDINIYLELLISVKQYHTCIDVFVSNVGVEIEAEIQTIKNANGDIEEHTNYLSCVIPSKMAIDLKSKLLVCFIHLGSLSLVETLLNDFLSNDVDKAGDLYMDIEEAFSSVGHYEMAIQLLEPLVKNTNFDLGAVWLKHAECLHQLGRIDDAVESYYKVLKHVPQHPNARKKLFCILEKKGCIEDALNILQQDYKYVVSASLLYEQCQALKKYNKPLKYLEVGEALLSRNLTKLRHQEELNIACRVKGGVDLIFNFRTMRGENTYHEDDLQFEEEKTFKLYPKDEFALFKELVQIACQHKLYPTMQRITYTGLVSKCLSGHRSEVEFNCFQACLLNNDFPNALRFIKEYAAKYPGLKTYNLLSYVINSLDENTHGKFLSRLFQRDYNIVKNLFLGNNFLISGRYLVALKYFMEYHNQLREPLSALLTAVTLLAMAAQRTVDKHNNLILQGFAYLFTYKQLRKCDQEAYYNIGRAYQMLNINNLAIEYYEKALNCGPIATCSKHGVIDLSKEIAYNLYVLYKDQSPDVARRYMIKYLVI
;
A
#
# COMPACT_ATOMS: atom_id res chain seq x y z
N MET A 1 -27.65 83.51 -6.54
CA MET A 1 -26.74 84.35 -7.34
C MET A 1 -25.37 83.68 -7.36
N ASN A 2 -24.75 83.70 -8.55
CA ASN A 2 -23.36 83.39 -8.89
C ASN A 2 -23.03 82.00 -9.43
N ASN A 3 -22.97 82.01 -10.78
CA ASN A 3 -22.12 81.24 -11.69
C ASN A 3 -20.74 80.86 -11.13
N THR A 4 -20.26 79.68 -11.54
CA THR A 4 -18.92 79.52 -12.15
C THR A 4 -18.84 78.20 -12.93
N MET A 5 -18.33 78.30 -14.17
CA MET A 5 -17.85 77.21 -15.03
C MET A 5 -16.57 76.59 -14.45
N ALA A 6 -16.33 75.30 -14.73
CA ALA A 6 -15.00 74.70 -14.65
C ALA A 6 -14.86 73.59 -15.71
N GLU A 7 -13.90 73.79 -16.61
CA GLU A 7 -13.35 72.81 -17.57
C GLU A 7 -12.24 71.95 -16.91
N SER A 8 -11.95 70.82 -17.56
CA SER A 8 -11.08 69.67 -17.22
C SER A 8 -9.59 69.96 -16.88
N PRO A 9 -8.86 69.00 -16.26
CA PRO A 9 -8.11 68.02 -17.08
C PRO A 9 -8.12 66.56 -16.58
N LEU A 10 -7.69 65.66 -17.48
CA LEU A 10 -7.59 64.18 -17.41
C LEU A 10 -7.00 63.57 -16.12
N PRO A 11 -7.48 62.37 -15.70
CA PRO A 11 -6.75 61.51 -14.77
C PRO A 11 -5.83 60.51 -15.51
N SER A 12 -4.62 60.40 -14.96
CA SER A 12 -3.50 59.54 -15.30
C SER A 12 -3.82 58.04 -15.33
N GLN A 13 -3.33 57.35 -16.38
CA GLN A 13 -3.22 55.90 -16.46
C GLN A 13 -2.29 55.35 -15.36
N SER A 14 -2.80 54.41 -14.59
CA SER A 14 -2.08 53.64 -13.57
C SER A 14 -1.53 52.33 -14.14
N GLN A 15 -0.22 52.16 -13.99
CA GLN A 15 0.50 50.90 -13.70
C GLN A 15 0.20 49.64 -14.55
N SER A 16 1.10 49.37 -15.49
CA SER A 16 1.36 48.03 -16.04
C SER A 16 2.88 47.79 -16.06
N GLN A 17 3.45 47.17 -15.02
CA GLN A 17 4.84 46.68 -14.98
C GLN A 17 4.92 45.43 -14.08
N SER A 18 5.90 44.57 -14.40
CA SER A 18 6.48 43.47 -13.59
C SER A 18 6.00 42.01 -13.78
N HIS A 19 6.10 41.45 -14.99
CA HIS A 19 6.15 39.97 -15.17
C HIS A 19 7.33 39.49 -16.05
N GLY A 20 8.14 40.40 -16.59
CA GLY A 20 9.33 40.04 -17.39
C GLY A 20 10.62 39.85 -16.60
N ASP A 21 10.65 40.29 -15.33
CA ASP A 21 11.88 40.27 -14.52
C ASP A 21 12.11 38.93 -13.80
N GLU A 22 11.04 38.16 -13.50
CA GLU A 22 11.15 36.90 -12.74
C GLU A 22 11.81 35.75 -13.53
N ALA A 23 11.64 35.69 -14.86
CA ALA A 23 12.22 34.60 -15.67
C ALA A 23 13.72 34.80 -15.95
N MET A 24 14.16 36.06 -16.09
CA MET A 24 15.58 36.41 -16.20
C MET A 24 16.34 36.07 -14.91
N ASP A 25 15.70 36.28 -13.75
CA ASP A 25 16.31 36.05 -12.44
C ASP A 25 16.67 34.57 -12.21
N VAL A 26 15.84 33.63 -12.71
CA VAL A 26 16.08 32.18 -12.56
C VAL A 26 17.20 31.67 -13.47
N ASP A 27 17.23 32.08 -14.74
CA ASP A 27 18.27 31.68 -15.70
C ASP A 27 19.64 32.25 -15.29
N GLU A 28 19.66 33.48 -14.79
CA GLU A 28 20.84 34.12 -14.22
C GLU A 28 21.29 33.42 -12.93
N GLU A 29 20.37 33.05 -12.04
CA GLU A 29 20.68 32.32 -10.80
C GLU A 29 21.27 30.92 -11.07
N LEU A 30 20.69 30.17 -12.00
CA LEU A 30 21.20 28.84 -12.40
C LEU A 30 22.58 28.93 -13.04
N THR A 31 22.75 29.87 -13.96
CA THR A 31 24.03 30.10 -14.64
C THR A 31 25.10 30.54 -13.63
N ASN A 32 24.76 31.40 -12.66
CA ASN A 32 25.67 31.84 -11.60
C ASN A 32 26.03 30.72 -10.61
N LYS A 33 25.09 29.84 -10.25
CA LYS A 33 25.36 28.65 -9.42
C LYS A 33 26.32 27.68 -10.11
N PHE A 34 26.20 27.52 -11.42
CA PHE A 34 27.15 26.73 -12.21
C PHE A 34 28.54 27.39 -12.26
N LEU A 35 28.60 28.68 -12.62
CA LEU A 35 29.87 29.41 -12.74
C LEU A 35 30.63 29.55 -11.41
N SER A 36 29.92 29.57 -10.28
CA SER A 36 30.50 29.58 -8.93
C SER A 36 30.97 28.21 -8.43
N GLY A 37 30.71 27.14 -9.20
CA GLY A 37 31.05 25.76 -8.83
C GLY A 37 30.16 25.17 -7.72
N ALA A 38 29.06 25.85 -7.38
CA ALA A 38 28.09 25.39 -6.39
C ALA A 38 27.23 24.22 -6.90
N MET A 39 27.13 24.06 -8.22
CA MET A 39 26.48 22.94 -8.88
C MET A 39 27.36 22.39 -10.02
N SER A 40 27.29 21.08 -10.25
CA SER A 40 27.93 20.44 -11.40
C SER A 40 27.17 20.74 -12.70
N PHE A 41 27.84 20.59 -13.86
CA PHE A 41 27.18 20.76 -15.16
C PHE A 41 25.99 19.79 -15.34
N ALA A 42 26.10 18.57 -14.80
CA ALA A 42 25.02 17.58 -14.85
C ALA A 42 23.79 18.00 -14.02
N GLU A 43 24.00 18.64 -12.87
CA GLU A 43 22.93 19.22 -12.05
C GLU A 43 22.34 20.45 -12.72
N TYR A 44 23.16 21.33 -13.27
CA TYR A 44 22.73 22.49 -14.06
C TYR A 44 21.83 22.06 -15.23
N SER A 45 22.30 21.13 -16.06
CA SER A 45 21.53 20.59 -17.18
C SER A 45 20.22 19.96 -16.72
N SER A 46 20.24 19.18 -15.62
CA SER A 46 19.03 18.55 -15.10
C SER A 46 17.99 19.55 -14.57
N GLU A 47 18.42 20.57 -13.82
CA GLU A 47 17.51 21.60 -13.29
C GLU A 47 16.97 22.50 -14.40
N TRP A 48 17.80 22.80 -15.41
CA TRP A 48 17.39 23.58 -16.58
C TRP A 48 16.19 22.96 -17.31
N TYR A 49 16.18 21.63 -17.46
CA TYR A 49 15.11 20.92 -18.19
C TYR A 49 13.96 20.41 -17.30
N ARG A 50 14.15 20.33 -15.97
CA ARG A 50 13.10 19.87 -15.03
C ARG A 50 11.85 20.77 -14.99
N ALA A 51 12.01 22.07 -15.26
CA ALA A 51 10.90 23.02 -15.29
C ALA A 51 10.17 23.09 -16.65
N GLU A 52 10.79 22.62 -17.74
CA GLU A 52 10.19 22.63 -19.09
C GLU A 52 9.24 21.43 -19.32
N ASP A 53 9.39 20.35 -18.54
CA ASP A 53 8.61 19.12 -18.67
C ASP A 53 7.15 19.24 -18.20
N GLU A 54 6.82 20.20 -17.33
CA GLU A 54 5.44 20.52 -16.92
C GLU A 54 4.69 21.37 -17.96
N GLU A 55 5.42 22.15 -18.78
CA GLU A 55 4.85 23.06 -19.78
C GLU A 55 4.38 22.31 -21.05
N ASP A 56 5.10 21.26 -21.48
CA ASP A 56 4.66 20.39 -22.58
C ASP A 56 3.29 19.73 -22.27
N LEU A 57 2.93 19.54 -21.00
CA LEU A 57 1.64 18.98 -20.56
C LEU A 57 0.49 20.02 -20.56
N GLU A 58 0.79 21.30 -20.33
CA GLU A 58 -0.23 22.37 -20.33
C GLU A 58 -0.45 23.00 -21.71
N GLU A 59 0.58 23.11 -22.55
CA GLU A 59 0.45 23.66 -23.90
C GLU A 59 -0.41 22.76 -24.81
N LEU A 60 -0.43 21.44 -24.54
CA LEU A 60 -1.30 20.46 -25.17
C LEU A 60 -2.78 20.60 -24.78
N ARG A 61 -3.11 21.17 -23.62
CA ARG A 61 -4.50 21.40 -23.19
C ARG A 61 -5.12 22.66 -23.79
N ARG A 62 -4.29 23.64 -24.19
CA ARG A 62 -4.76 24.98 -24.62
C ARG A 62 -5.25 25.03 -26.06
N THR A 63 -5.06 23.99 -26.86
CA THR A 63 -5.48 23.98 -28.28
C THR A 63 -6.96 23.68 -28.51
N GLU A 64 -7.76 23.41 -27.47
CA GLU A 64 -9.20 23.11 -27.60
C GLU A 64 -10.14 24.20 -27.02
N ASP A 65 -9.65 25.19 -26.26
CA ASP A 65 -10.50 26.07 -25.43
C ASP A 65 -10.68 27.53 -25.93
N ASP A 66 -10.23 27.90 -27.14
CA ASP A 66 -10.27 29.30 -27.60
C ASP A 66 -11.57 29.73 -28.33
N ASP A 67 -12.63 28.91 -28.32
CA ASP A 67 -13.97 29.28 -28.79
C ASP A 67 -15.04 28.97 -27.73
N ASP A 68 -15.08 29.74 -26.63
CA ASP A 68 -16.35 30.18 -26.00
C ASP A 68 -16.12 31.22 -24.89
N GLU A 69 -16.72 32.40 -25.07
CA GLU A 69 -16.77 33.44 -24.04
C GLU A 69 -17.83 33.12 -22.96
N SER A 70 -17.43 33.38 -21.72
CA SER A 70 -18.25 33.72 -20.53
C SER A 70 -18.65 32.61 -19.56
N THR A 71 -17.90 32.49 -18.45
CA THR A 71 -18.44 32.68 -17.09
C THR A 71 -17.32 32.71 -16.03
N HIS A 72 -17.36 33.74 -15.20
CA HIS A 72 -16.48 33.89 -14.03
C HIS A 72 -16.84 32.89 -12.93
N SER A 73 -15.89 32.05 -12.50
CA SER A 73 -15.82 31.61 -11.11
C SER A 73 -14.37 31.46 -10.64
N VAL A 74 -14.08 32.06 -9.49
CA VAL A 74 -12.74 32.26 -8.93
C VAL A 74 -12.41 31.08 -8.02
N GLN A 75 -11.44 30.26 -8.43
CA GLN A 75 -10.59 29.49 -7.52
C GLN A 75 -9.13 29.70 -7.93
N LEU A 76 -8.35 30.24 -6.99
CA LEU A 76 -6.94 30.59 -7.11
C LEU A 76 -6.08 29.30 -7.18
N VAL A 77 -5.79 28.85 -8.38
CA VAL A 77 -4.65 27.98 -8.68
C VAL A 77 -3.78 28.75 -9.67
N GLY A 78 -2.51 28.96 -9.32
CA GLY A 78 -1.58 29.82 -10.04
C GLY A 78 -1.42 29.37 -11.49
N LYS A 79 -1.91 30.18 -12.43
CA LYS A 79 -1.70 29.99 -13.87
C LYS A 79 -0.23 30.27 -14.20
N SER A 80 0.51 29.26 -14.64
CA SER A 80 1.82 29.44 -15.28
C SER A 80 1.60 29.77 -16.76
N TYR A 81 2.04 30.96 -17.17
CA TYR A 81 1.99 31.42 -18.56
C TYR A 81 3.35 31.16 -19.25
N PRO A 82 3.38 30.92 -20.57
CA PRO A 82 4.57 30.45 -21.29
C PRO A 82 5.76 31.43 -21.18
N ARG A 83 6.95 30.90 -20.84
CA ARG A 83 8.21 31.64 -20.72
C ARG A 83 8.68 32.18 -22.08
N ARG A 84 8.30 33.41 -22.44
CA ARG A 84 8.93 34.13 -23.56
C ARG A 84 10.30 34.68 -23.13
N ARG A 85 11.36 33.91 -23.42
CA ARG A 85 12.76 34.28 -23.15
C ARG A 85 13.16 35.54 -23.93
N ARG A 86 13.62 36.58 -23.23
CA ARG A 86 14.21 37.78 -23.84
C ARG A 86 15.71 37.56 -24.01
N HIS A 87 16.18 37.59 -25.26
CA HIS A 87 17.62 37.52 -25.54
C HIS A 87 18.35 38.77 -25.02
N THR A 88 19.34 38.57 -24.16
CA THR A 88 20.19 39.64 -23.65
C THR A 88 21.12 40.16 -24.73
N ARG A 89 20.99 41.43 -25.07
CA ARG A 89 21.90 42.14 -25.98
C ARG A 89 23.00 42.79 -25.17
N LEU A 90 24.26 42.61 -25.58
CA LEU A 90 25.40 43.26 -24.95
C LEU A 90 25.26 44.79 -25.03
N SER A 91 25.65 45.49 -23.96
CA SER A 91 25.75 46.95 -23.95
C SER A 91 26.86 47.43 -24.89
N ALA A 92 26.79 48.67 -25.39
CA ALA A 92 27.78 49.18 -26.36
C ALA A 92 29.25 49.06 -25.88
N ALA A 93 29.49 49.19 -24.57
CA ALA A 93 30.81 48.99 -23.97
C ALA A 93 31.24 47.51 -23.98
N LEU A 94 30.32 46.59 -23.69
CA LEU A 94 30.58 45.14 -23.70
C LEU A 94 30.69 44.57 -25.12
N VAL A 95 29.97 45.13 -26.10
CA VAL A 95 30.15 44.81 -27.52
C VAL A 95 31.57 45.17 -27.99
N GLY A 96 32.08 46.33 -27.57
CA GLY A 96 33.46 46.74 -27.85
C GLY A 96 34.49 45.79 -27.24
N LEU A 97 34.27 45.40 -25.98
CA LEU A 97 35.12 44.44 -25.27
C LEU A 97 35.08 43.04 -25.90
N MET A 98 33.90 42.58 -26.32
CA MET A 98 33.70 41.31 -27.02
C MET A 98 34.39 41.32 -28.40
N GLY A 99 34.26 42.42 -29.13
CA GLY A 99 34.95 42.62 -30.42
C GLY A 99 36.48 42.57 -30.26
N GLU A 100 37.03 43.20 -29.22
CA GLU A 100 38.47 43.12 -28.94
C GLU A 100 38.89 41.71 -28.52
N ALA A 101 38.10 41.00 -27.71
CA ALA A 101 38.34 39.60 -27.36
C ALA A 101 38.42 38.69 -28.60
N ASN A 102 37.47 38.83 -29.54
CA ASN A 102 37.47 38.08 -30.80
C ASN A 102 38.68 38.41 -31.69
N ILE A 103 39.10 39.68 -31.75
CA ILE A 103 40.30 40.09 -32.48
C ILE A 103 41.57 39.50 -31.86
N ARG A 104 41.66 39.46 -30.53
CA ARG A 104 42.79 38.85 -29.80
C ARG A 104 42.86 37.35 -30.03
N PHE A 105 41.72 36.68 -30.02
CA PHE A 105 41.63 35.26 -30.39
C PHE A 105 42.10 35.02 -31.82
N ALA A 106 41.63 35.80 -32.79
CA ALA A 106 42.06 35.70 -34.19
C ALA A 106 43.57 35.98 -34.40
N ARG A 107 44.21 36.74 -33.50
CA ARG A 107 45.66 37.00 -33.49
C ARG A 107 46.48 35.92 -32.78
N GLY A 108 45.84 34.93 -32.15
CA GLY A 108 46.49 33.87 -31.40
C GLY A 108 46.78 34.19 -29.93
N ASP A 109 46.37 35.37 -29.43
CA ASP A 109 46.54 35.77 -28.03
C ASP A 109 45.43 35.16 -27.14
N MET A 110 45.41 33.82 -27.01
CA MET A 110 44.32 33.07 -26.35
C MET A 110 44.13 33.48 -24.87
N ASP A 111 45.21 33.64 -24.10
CA ASP A 111 45.14 33.99 -22.67
C ASP A 111 44.53 35.37 -22.39
N MET A 112 44.66 36.30 -23.34
CA MET A 112 44.04 37.62 -23.24
C MET A 112 42.58 37.56 -23.66
N ALA A 113 42.26 36.86 -24.75
CA ALA A 113 40.89 36.66 -25.19
C ALA A 113 40.03 35.95 -24.12
N GLU A 114 40.58 34.93 -23.47
CA GLU A 114 39.91 34.19 -22.40
C GLU A 114 39.56 35.10 -21.21
N ARG A 115 40.52 35.90 -20.74
CA ARG A 115 40.30 36.83 -19.61
C ARG A 115 39.23 37.85 -19.93
N MET A 116 39.20 38.34 -21.16
CA MET A 116 38.19 39.30 -21.60
C MET A 116 36.80 38.65 -21.66
N CYS A 117 36.68 37.41 -22.15
CA CYS A 117 35.42 36.67 -22.16
C CYS A 117 34.88 36.44 -20.73
N HIS A 118 35.73 36.03 -19.79
CA HIS A 118 35.34 35.86 -18.38
C HIS A 118 34.90 37.18 -17.72
N GLU A 119 35.53 38.30 -18.09
CA GLU A 119 35.14 39.61 -17.54
C GLU A 119 33.78 40.06 -18.07
N ILE A 120 33.44 39.72 -19.32
CA ILE A 120 32.09 39.92 -19.88
C ILE A 120 31.09 39.03 -19.15
N ILE A 121 31.40 37.75 -18.92
CA ILE A 121 30.53 36.80 -18.21
C ILE A 121 30.23 37.26 -16.77
N LYS A 122 31.22 37.81 -16.05
CA LYS A 122 30.99 38.35 -14.69
C LYS A 122 30.00 39.51 -14.66
N GLN A 123 29.96 40.31 -15.74
CA GLN A 123 29.08 41.47 -15.84
C GLN A 123 27.71 41.11 -16.40
N LEU A 124 27.64 40.14 -17.31
CA LEU A 124 26.42 39.62 -17.92
C LEU A 124 26.53 38.09 -18.13
N PRO A 125 26.15 37.27 -17.13
CA PRO A 125 26.22 35.81 -17.19
C PRO A 125 25.33 35.18 -18.27
N THR A 126 24.30 35.88 -18.72
CA THR A 126 23.32 35.38 -19.70
C THR A 126 23.72 35.66 -21.15
N ALA A 127 24.88 36.27 -21.41
CA ALA A 127 25.34 36.57 -22.77
C ALA A 127 25.94 35.32 -23.43
N ALA A 128 25.39 34.88 -24.57
CA ALA A 128 25.86 33.67 -25.26
C ALA A 128 27.22 33.85 -25.99
N GLU A 129 27.50 35.04 -26.53
CA GLU A 129 28.67 35.29 -27.39
C GLU A 129 30.03 34.97 -26.72
N PRO A 130 30.29 35.38 -25.46
CA PRO A 130 31.53 35.01 -24.76
C PRO A 130 31.72 33.50 -24.61
N TYR A 131 30.65 32.75 -24.39
CA TYR A 131 30.72 31.29 -24.27
C TYR A 131 31.03 30.61 -25.60
N GLN A 132 30.55 31.14 -26.73
CA GLN A 132 30.91 30.65 -28.07
C GLN A 132 32.40 30.82 -28.34
N THR A 133 32.96 31.99 -28.02
CA THR A 133 34.40 32.25 -28.19
C THR A 133 35.23 31.42 -27.22
N LEU A 134 34.79 31.23 -25.97
CA LEU A 134 35.45 30.32 -25.02
C LEU A 134 35.42 28.87 -25.48
N ALA A 135 34.31 28.39 -26.05
CA ALA A 135 34.21 27.04 -26.61
C ALA A 135 35.25 26.79 -27.72
N GLN A 136 35.50 27.80 -28.56
CA GLN A 136 36.53 27.77 -29.60
C GLN A 136 37.95 27.85 -29.03
N ILE A 137 38.20 28.69 -28.02
CA ILE A 137 39.51 28.76 -27.33
C ILE A 137 39.86 27.40 -26.71
N TYR A 138 38.87 26.74 -26.11
CA TYR A 138 39.02 25.45 -25.46
C TYR A 138 38.90 24.25 -26.41
N GLU A 139 39.03 24.41 -27.73
CA GLU A 139 38.90 23.31 -28.71
C GLU A 139 39.80 22.09 -28.41
N HIS A 140 40.96 22.31 -27.78
CA HIS A 140 41.87 21.25 -27.33
C HIS A 140 41.40 20.51 -26.06
N ASP A 141 40.58 21.16 -25.22
CA ASP A 141 39.96 20.62 -24.00
C ASP A 141 38.48 20.33 -24.30
N VAL A 142 38.24 19.16 -24.88
CA VAL A 142 36.92 18.75 -25.41
C VAL A 142 35.84 18.86 -24.32
N ASP A 143 36.15 18.55 -23.05
CA ASP A 143 35.29 18.70 -21.87
C ASP A 143 34.75 20.13 -21.71
N LYS A 144 35.66 21.10 -21.61
CA LYS A 144 35.28 22.50 -21.43
C LYS A 144 34.66 23.10 -22.67
N SER A 145 35.16 22.74 -23.85
CA SER A 145 34.60 23.18 -25.12
C SER A 145 33.13 22.80 -25.25
N LEU A 146 32.76 21.54 -24.92
CA LEU A 146 31.37 21.09 -24.95
C LEU A 146 30.50 21.82 -23.91
N GLN A 147 30.98 21.99 -22.68
CA GLN A 147 30.22 22.70 -21.63
C GLN A 147 29.93 24.14 -22.02
N PHE A 148 30.92 24.87 -22.53
CA PHE A 148 30.73 26.25 -23.00
C PHE A 148 29.86 26.32 -24.26
N SER A 149 29.96 25.34 -25.17
CA SER A 149 29.09 25.28 -26.35
C SER A 149 27.63 25.01 -25.97
N LEU A 150 27.39 24.14 -25.00
CA LEU A 150 26.05 23.90 -24.46
C LEU A 150 25.52 25.15 -23.76
N LEU A 151 26.29 25.79 -22.88
CA LEU A 151 25.88 27.07 -22.26
C LEU A 151 25.53 28.14 -23.30
N ALA A 152 26.35 28.27 -24.35
CA ALA A 152 26.06 29.16 -25.46
C ALA A 152 24.76 28.80 -26.19
N ALA A 153 24.52 27.51 -26.45
CA ALA A 153 23.30 27.04 -27.10
C ALA A 153 22.04 27.26 -26.26
N HIS A 154 22.12 27.07 -24.93
CA HIS A 154 21.02 27.35 -24.00
C HIS A 154 20.65 28.85 -23.95
N LEU A 155 21.65 29.75 -24.06
CA LEU A 155 21.49 31.20 -23.94
C LEU A 155 21.23 31.91 -25.28
N SER A 156 21.51 31.25 -26.41
CA SER A 156 21.32 31.79 -27.75
C SER A 156 19.88 31.58 -28.26
N ARG A 157 19.57 32.15 -29.44
CA ARG A 157 18.30 31.87 -30.13
C ARG A 157 18.32 30.40 -30.56
N SER A 158 17.23 29.68 -30.27
CA SER A 158 17.09 28.26 -30.62
C SER A 158 17.40 28.03 -32.11
N ASP A 159 18.54 27.40 -32.36
CA ASP A 159 19.04 27.05 -33.69
C ASP A 159 19.19 25.53 -33.77
N ALA A 160 18.41 24.90 -34.66
CA ALA A 160 18.38 23.45 -34.77
C ALA A 160 19.73 22.88 -35.25
N GLU A 161 20.45 23.57 -36.12
CA GLU A 161 21.74 23.10 -36.65
C GLU A 161 22.83 23.06 -35.56
N GLU A 162 22.80 24.03 -34.65
CA GLU A 162 23.69 24.09 -33.49
C GLU A 162 23.46 22.89 -32.55
N TRP A 163 22.20 22.62 -32.21
CA TRP A 163 21.82 21.48 -31.37
C TRP A 163 22.15 20.14 -32.02
N TRP A 164 22.02 20.04 -33.34
CA TRP A 164 22.45 18.88 -34.12
C TRP A 164 23.95 18.62 -34.02
N ARG A 165 24.76 19.68 -34.14
CA ARG A 165 26.21 19.58 -34.01
C ARG A 165 26.61 19.14 -32.60
N LEU A 166 25.95 19.69 -31.59
CA LEU A 166 26.18 19.34 -30.19
C LEU A 166 25.77 17.90 -29.87
N ALA A 167 24.66 17.41 -30.42
CA ALA A 167 24.28 16.00 -30.31
C ALA A 167 25.35 15.07 -30.91
N ALA A 168 25.92 15.41 -32.06
CA ALA A 168 26.99 14.63 -32.68
C ALA A 168 28.28 14.62 -31.84
N ILE A 169 28.63 15.73 -31.18
CA ILE A 169 29.77 15.81 -30.26
C ILE A 169 29.49 14.98 -29.00
N CYS A 170 28.30 15.07 -28.41
CA CYS A 170 27.90 14.23 -27.27
C CYS A 170 27.94 12.73 -27.61
N LYS A 171 27.53 12.36 -28.83
CA LYS A 171 27.60 10.98 -29.34
C LYS A 171 29.03 10.43 -29.40
N GLN A 172 29.99 11.23 -29.87
CA GLN A 172 31.41 10.83 -29.91
C GLN A 172 31.98 10.57 -28.50
N ARG A 173 31.38 11.20 -27.49
CA ARG A 173 31.80 11.16 -26.09
C ARG A 173 31.03 10.17 -25.24
N ASP A 174 30.06 9.48 -25.83
CA ASP A 174 29.15 8.56 -25.16
C ASP A 174 28.35 9.19 -24.00
N ASP A 175 28.14 10.51 -24.00
CA ASP A 175 27.26 11.19 -23.05
C ASP A 175 25.80 11.05 -23.49
N LYS A 176 25.20 9.93 -23.10
CA LYS A 176 23.85 9.54 -23.55
C LYS A 176 22.76 10.54 -23.13
N LYS A 177 22.87 11.09 -21.92
CA LYS A 177 21.84 11.96 -21.35
C LYS A 177 21.83 13.29 -22.09
N GLN A 178 23.00 13.88 -22.30
CA GLN A 178 23.11 15.14 -23.01
C GLN A 178 22.80 15.00 -24.51
N GLU A 179 23.17 13.87 -25.13
CA GLU A 179 22.79 13.59 -26.53
C GLU A 179 21.25 13.59 -26.73
N MET A 180 20.49 12.95 -25.84
CA MET A 180 19.02 12.93 -25.91
C MET A 180 18.40 14.33 -25.75
N ILE A 181 18.95 15.12 -24.84
CA ILE A 181 18.53 16.50 -24.59
C ILE A 181 18.76 17.36 -25.83
N CYS A 182 19.94 17.26 -26.45
CA CYS A 182 20.26 18.01 -27.67
C CYS A 182 19.29 17.70 -28.82
N TYR A 183 18.94 16.43 -29.05
CA TYR A 183 17.91 16.08 -30.04
C TYR A 183 16.53 16.66 -29.69
N THR A 184 16.17 16.71 -28.40
CA THR A 184 14.90 17.28 -27.96
C THR A 184 14.84 18.79 -28.21
N GLN A 185 15.94 19.52 -27.94
CA GLN A 185 16.02 20.95 -28.19
C GLN A 185 16.09 21.29 -29.69
N ALA A 186 16.76 20.46 -30.50
CA ALA A 186 16.72 20.58 -31.96
C ALA A 186 15.29 20.51 -32.51
N ILE A 187 14.48 19.58 -31.99
CA ILE A 187 13.06 19.43 -32.37
C ILE A 187 12.21 20.60 -31.87
N LYS A 188 12.51 21.18 -30.70
CA LYS A 188 11.82 22.40 -30.24
C LYS A 188 12.11 23.59 -31.16
N ALA A 189 13.36 23.72 -31.63
CA ALA A 189 13.76 24.78 -32.55
C ALA A 189 13.12 24.63 -33.94
N GLU A 190 13.10 23.42 -34.49
CA GLU A 190 12.46 23.09 -35.77
C GLU A 190 11.55 21.86 -35.65
N PRO A 191 10.28 22.06 -35.23
CA PRO A 191 9.36 20.93 -35.02
C PRO A 191 9.00 20.14 -36.28
N GLN A 192 9.12 20.77 -37.45
CA GLN A 192 8.78 20.18 -38.76
C GLN A 192 9.92 19.34 -39.35
N ASN A 193 11.12 19.36 -38.75
CA ASN A 193 12.27 18.64 -39.28
C ASN A 193 12.19 17.14 -38.95
N ILE A 194 11.77 16.32 -39.94
CA ILE A 194 11.64 14.86 -39.79
C ILE A 194 12.96 14.21 -39.37
N GLU A 195 14.08 14.68 -39.92
CA GLU A 195 15.37 14.04 -39.70
C GLU A 195 15.75 14.08 -38.21
N ALA A 196 15.44 15.20 -37.53
CA ALA A 196 15.69 15.36 -36.10
C ALA A 196 14.88 14.36 -35.26
N HIS A 197 13.60 14.17 -35.62
CA HIS A 197 12.74 13.17 -34.99
C HIS A 197 13.23 11.73 -35.22
N MET A 198 13.70 11.41 -36.43
CA MET A 198 14.24 10.10 -36.75
C MET A 198 15.49 9.79 -35.95
N LYS A 199 16.46 10.73 -35.89
CA LYS A 199 17.68 10.54 -35.10
C LYS A 199 17.39 10.35 -33.62
N ARG A 200 16.42 11.08 -33.06
CA ARG A 200 15.98 10.89 -31.67
C ARG A 200 15.39 9.50 -31.44
N LEU A 201 14.59 9.00 -32.37
CA LEU A 201 14.01 7.65 -32.31
C LEU A 201 15.06 6.55 -32.45
N ASP A 202 15.97 6.68 -33.41
CA ASP A 202 17.09 5.75 -33.60
C ASP A 202 17.94 5.70 -32.32
N PHE A 203 18.25 6.85 -31.74
CA PHE A 203 19.02 6.89 -30.51
C PHE A 203 18.28 6.23 -29.33
N LEU A 204 16.96 6.41 -29.23
CA LEU A 204 16.15 5.71 -28.24
C LEU A 204 16.22 4.17 -28.40
N THR A 205 16.22 3.65 -29.64
CA THR A 205 16.41 2.19 -29.86
C THR A 205 17.74 1.69 -29.31
N VAL A 206 18.82 2.45 -29.56
CA VAL A 206 20.15 2.09 -29.06
C VAL A 206 20.18 2.07 -27.52
N LEU A 207 19.49 3.02 -26.87
CA LEU A 207 19.39 3.05 -25.41
C LEU A 207 18.59 1.87 -24.84
N GLU A 208 17.50 1.47 -25.52
CA GLU A 208 16.69 0.31 -25.16
C GLU A 208 17.49 -0.99 -25.27
N GLU A 209 18.24 -1.18 -26.37
CA GLU A 209 19.10 -2.35 -26.60
C GLU A 209 20.22 -2.46 -25.55
N MET A 210 20.76 -1.32 -25.13
CA MET A 210 21.78 -1.23 -24.08
C MET A 210 21.21 -1.33 -22.65
N LYS A 211 19.89 -1.49 -22.49
CA LYS A 211 19.18 -1.50 -21.19
C LYS A 211 19.48 -0.27 -20.32
N TYR A 212 19.65 0.88 -20.95
CA TYR A 212 19.84 2.16 -20.26
C TYR A 212 18.55 2.55 -19.50
N PRO A 213 18.63 3.18 -18.31
CA PRO A 213 17.43 3.58 -17.54
C PRO A 213 16.71 4.77 -18.19
N ILE A 214 15.92 4.53 -19.23
CA ILE A 214 15.20 5.55 -20.02
C ILE A 214 14.25 6.41 -19.17
N ASN A 215 13.71 5.86 -18.07
CA ASN A 215 12.88 6.61 -17.11
C ASN A 215 13.60 7.82 -16.51
N SER A 216 14.95 7.86 -16.53
CA SER A 216 15.74 9.02 -16.08
C SER A 216 15.76 10.18 -17.08
N LEU A 217 15.27 9.96 -18.31
CA LEU A 217 15.29 10.91 -19.42
C LEU A 217 13.92 11.50 -19.73
N ASN A 218 12.84 11.08 -19.04
CA ASN A 218 11.45 11.50 -19.28
C ASN A 218 10.93 11.33 -20.73
N VAL A 219 11.68 10.65 -21.60
CA VAL A 219 11.32 10.40 -23.00
C VAL A 219 10.82 8.97 -23.14
N THR A 220 9.67 8.80 -23.79
CA THR A 220 9.17 7.48 -24.19
C THR A 220 8.99 7.43 -25.70
N ARG A 221 9.05 6.22 -26.24
CA ARG A 221 8.85 5.99 -27.67
C ARG A 221 7.52 6.54 -28.16
N VAL A 222 6.48 6.39 -27.34
CA VAL A 222 5.14 6.86 -27.66
C VAL A 222 5.05 8.39 -27.66
N ARG A 223 5.71 9.08 -26.73
CA ARG A 223 5.82 10.56 -26.74
C ARG A 223 6.52 11.06 -28.00
N CYS A 224 7.56 10.36 -28.47
CA CYS A 224 8.23 10.71 -29.73
C CYS A 224 7.27 10.58 -30.92
N TYR A 225 6.49 9.51 -31.01
CA TYR A 225 5.50 9.34 -32.08
C TYR A 225 4.39 10.39 -32.04
N HIS A 226 3.85 10.68 -30.86
CA HIS A 226 2.85 11.75 -30.67
C HIS A 226 3.42 13.09 -31.16
N LYS A 227 4.65 13.45 -30.75
CA LYS A 227 5.25 14.72 -31.16
C LYS A 227 5.38 14.82 -32.69
N ILE A 228 5.80 13.75 -33.37
CA ILE A 228 5.87 13.69 -34.85
C ILE A 228 4.50 14.00 -35.48
N VAL A 229 3.44 13.33 -35.01
CA VAL A 229 2.07 13.53 -35.52
C VAL A 229 1.59 14.97 -35.29
N SER A 230 1.86 15.53 -34.12
CA SER A 230 1.47 16.90 -33.77
C SER A 230 2.25 17.98 -34.54
N SER A 231 3.52 17.74 -34.90
CA SER A 231 4.40 18.78 -35.41
C SER A 231 4.54 18.82 -36.95
N LEU A 232 4.35 17.69 -37.63
CA LEU A 232 4.49 17.64 -39.09
C LEU A 232 3.30 18.29 -39.83
N PRO A 233 3.53 18.93 -40.99
CA PRO A 233 2.48 19.54 -41.81
C PRO A 233 1.66 18.48 -42.57
N SER A 234 0.44 18.84 -42.99
CA SER A 234 -0.49 17.95 -43.72
C SER A 234 0.07 17.41 -45.05
N SER A 235 1.12 18.02 -45.62
CA SER A 235 1.80 17.54 -46.82
C SER A 235 2.48 16.18 -46.62
N GLU A 236 2.79 15.80 -45.37
CA GLU A 236 3.47 14.54 -45.02
C GLU A 236 2.50 13.50 -44.43
N GLY A 237 1.29 13.44 -44.97
CA GLY A 237 0.21 12.61 -44.43
C GLY A 237 0.55 11.12 -44.29
N GLU A 238 1.37 10.54 -45.19
CA GLU A 238 1.80 9.13 -45.09
C GLU A 238 2.68 8.87 -43.85
N ILE A 239 3.58 9.81 -43.54
CA ILE A 239 4.49 9.71 -42.39
C ILE A 239 3.70 9.89 -41.09
N ILE A 240 2.80 10.88 -41.06
CA ILE A 240 1.90 11.11 -39.94
C ILE A 240 1.09 9.85 -39.63
N MET A 241 0.47 9.23 -40.65
CA MET A 241 -0.32 8.00 -40.46
C MET A 241 0.51 6.82 -39.97
N LYS A 242 1.74 6.64 -40.48
CA LYS A 242 2.65 5.59 -40.02
C LYS A 242 2.92 5.71 -38.52
N TYR A 243 3.26 6.91 -38.04
CA TYR A 243 3.58 7.12 -36.63
C TYR A 243 2.33 7.18 -35.73
N ALA A 244 1.19 7.64 -36.23
CA ALA A 244 -0.08 7.57 -35.51
C ALA A 244 -0.47 6.12 -35.20
N LYS A 245 -0.42 5.22 -36.20
CA LYS A 245 -0.70 3.78 -35.99
C LYS A 245 0.24 3.15 -34.97
N LEU A 246 1.55 3.44 -35.06
CA LEU A 246 2.53 2.95 -34.09
C LEU A 246 2.27 3.48 -32.67
N ALA A 247 1.89 4.76 -32.53
CA ALA A 247 1.53 5.33 -31.24
C ALA A 247 0.28 4.68 -30.65
N VAL A 248 -0.79 4.55 -31.43
CA VAL A 248 -2.06 3.94 -31.01
C VAL A 248 -1.83 2.49 -30.55
N THR A 249 -1.06 1.70 -31.29
CA THR A 249 -0.75 0.32 -30.87
C THR A 249 -0.06 0.26 -29.52
N LEU A 250 0.93 1.14 -29.28
CA LEU A 250 1.65 1.18 -27.99
C LEU A 250 0.77 1.71 -26.85
N TYR A 251 -0.03 2.75 -27.09
CA TYR A 251 -0.97 3.27 -26.10
C TYR A 251 -2.05 2.26 -25.72
N HIS A 252 -2.52 1.47 -26.70
CA HIS A 252 -3.45 0.37 -26.46
C HIS A 252 -2.83 -0.71 -25.56
N TYR A 253 -1.57 -1.11 -25.81
CA TYR A 253 -0.85 -2.05 -24.92
C TYR A 253 -0.63 -1.51 -23.51
N SER A 254 -0.54 -0.18 -23.33
CA SER A 254 -0.39 0.46 -22.03
C SER A 254 -1.69 0.88 -21.34
N GLU A 255 -2.86 0.54 -21.91
CA GLU A 255 -4.19 0.93 -21.41
C GLU A 255 -4.41 2.47 -21.34
N GLU A 256 -3.71 3.27 -22.15
CA GLU A 256 -3.80 4.75 -22.16
C GLU A 256 -4.68 5.26 -23.33
N ILE A 257 -6.00 5.02 -23.24
CA ILE A 257 -6.96 5.24 -24.34
C ILE A 257 -7.08 6.74 -24.72
N GLU A 258 -7.13 7.65 -23.74
CA GLU A 258 -7.30 9.09 -23.99
C GLU A 258 -6.18 9.65 -24.88
N ARG A 259 -4.92 9.25 -24.64
CA ARG A 259 -3.77 9.68 -25.45
C ARG A 259 -3.75 9.03 -26.83
N ALA A 260 -4.21 7.79 -26.95
CA ALA A 260 -4.38 7.15 -28.24
C ALA A 260 -5.38 7.91 -29.10
N HIS A 261 -6.49 8.34 -28.50
CA HIS A 261 -7.49 9.19 -29.14
C HIS A 261 -6.90 10.53 -29.60
N GLU A 262 -6.18 11.27 -28.75
CA GLU A 262 -5.57 12.55 -29.11
C GLU A 262 -4.65 12.44 -30.35
N VAL A 263 -3.81 11.41 -30.40
CA VAL A 263 -2.92 11.18 -31.55
C VAL A 263 -3.72 10.87 -32.83
N MET A 264 -4.77 10.06 -32.71
CA MET A 264 -5.58 9.69 -33.88
C MET A 264 -6.45 10.85 -34.36
N ALA A 265 -6.98 11.67 -33.44
CA ALA A 265 -7.75 12.87 -33.74
C ALA A 265 -6.91 13.95 -34.43
N THR A 266 -5.69 14.19 -33.94
CA THR A 266 -4.74 15.13 -34.58
C THR A 266 -4.31 14.65 -35.97
N ALA A 267 -4.13 13.35 -36.17
CA ALA A 267 -3.92 12.78 -37.50
C ALA A 267 -5.15 12.98 -38.40
N TYR A 268 -6.35 12.69 -37.91
CA TYR A 268 -7.59 12.84 -38.67
C TYR A 268 -7.85 14.29 -39.12
N ALA A 269 -7.64 15.26 -38.23
CA ALA A 269 -7.78 16.68 -38.54
C ALA A 269 -6.83 17.15 -39.66
N LYS A 270 -5.62 16.57 -39.74
CA LYS A 270 -4.60 16.95 -40.73
C LYS A 270 -4.73 16.21 -42.05
N CYS A 271 -5.10 14.93 -42.03
CA CYS A 271 -5.07 14.06 -43.20
C CYS A 271 -6.29 13.14 -43.36
N SER A 272 -7.49 13.64 -43.09
CA SER A 272 -8.76 12.91 -43.23
C SER A 272 -8.95 12.19 -44.57
N SER A 273 -8.41 12.72 -45.67
CA SER A 273 -8.54 12.14 -47.01
C SER A 273 -7.69 10.87 -47.25
N ILE A 274 -6.68 10.61 -46.42
CA ILE A 274 -5.76 9.47 -46.55
C ILE A 274 -6.25 8.26 -45.73
N PHE A 275 -7.20 8.47 -44.82
CA PHE A 275 -7.71 7.42 -43.94
C PHE A 275 -8.38 6.30 -44.74
N THR A 276 -7.93 5.08 -44.50
CA THR A 276 -8.61 3.88 -45.01
C THR A 276 -9.83 3.54 -44.15
N ILE A 277 -10.71 2.68 -44.65
CA ILE A 277 -11.88 2.21 -43.88
C ILE A 277 -11.44 1.51 -42.58
N GLU A 278 -10.31 0.81 -42.58
CA GLU A 278 -9.73 0.19 -41.39
C GLU A 278 -9.28 1.24 -40.36
N ASP A 279 -8.68 2.34 -40.83
CA ASP A 279 -8.22 3.44 -39.96
C ASP A 279 -9.39 4.21 -39.34
N ILE A 280 -10.46 4.39 -40.12
CA ILE A 280 -11.72 4.97 -39.63
C ILE A 280 -12.32 4.05 -38.57
N ASN A 281 -12.27 2.74 -38.77
CA ASN A 281 -12.81 1.79 -37.80
C ASN A 281 -12.10 1.83 -36.44
N ILE A 282 -10.77 1.93 -36.46
CA ILE A 282 -9.94 2.11 -35.25
C ILE A 282 -10.25 3.46 -34.58
N TYR A 283 -10.36 4.53 -35.38
CA TYR A 283 -10.64 5.86 -34.85
C TYR A 283 -12.03 5.93 -34.18
N LEU A 284 -13.06 5.35 -34.80
CA LEU A 284 -14.40 5.26 -34.24
C LEU A 284 -14.40 4.48 -32.91
N GLU A 285 -13.61 3.42 -32.80
CA GLU A 285 -13.50 2.63 -31.57
C GLU A 285 -12.88 3.45 -30.42
N LEU A 286 -11.85 4.23 -30.72
CA LEU A 286 -11.25 5.17 -29.77
C LEU A 286 -12.24 6.26 -29.35
N LEU A 287 -12.99 6.84 -30.29
CA LEU A 287 -13.99 7.87 -30.00
C LEU A 287 -15.14 7.33 -29.12
N ILE A 288 -15.64 6.13 -29.41
CA ILE A 288 -16.66 5.45 -28.59
C ILE A 288 -16.11 5.20 -27.17
N SER A 289 -14.85 4.79 -27.05
CA SER A 289 -14.20 4.54 -25.76
C SER A 289 -14.04 5.81 -24.93
N VAL A 290 -13.77 6.96 -25.57
CA VAL A 290 -13.68 8.30 -24.93
C VAL A 290 -15.07 8.95 -24.76
N LYS A 291 -16.14 8.30 -25.25
CA LYS A 291 -17.54 8.75 -25.18
C LYS A 291 -17.87 10.00 -25.99
N GLN A 292 -17.12 10.25 -27.06
CA GLN A 292 -17.41 11.35 -28.00
C GLN A 292 -18.33 10.86 -29.13
N TYR A 293 -19.62 10.72 -28.84
CA TYR A 293 -20.57 10.13 -29.79
C TYR A 293 -20.98 11.06 -30.93
N HIS A 294 -21.02 12.37 -30.72
CA HIS A 294 -21.35 13.33 -31.78
C HIS A 294 -20.28 13.37 -32.87
N THR A 295 -19.00 13.42 -32.49
CA THR A 295 -17.88 13.39 -33.45
C THR A 295 -17.82 12.06 -34.21
N CYS A 296 -18.21 10.94 -33.59
CA CYS A 296 -18.38 9.67 -34.31
C CYS A 296 -19.37 9.80 -35.47
N ILE A 297 -20.52 10.46 -35.23
CA ILE A 297 -21.55 10.67 -36.25
C ILE A 297 -20.99 11.53 -37.40
N ASP A 298 -20.24 12.59 -37.09
CA ASP A 298 -19.62 13.44 -38.12
C ASP A 298 -18.64 12.67 -39.02
N VAL A 299 -17.88 11.74 -38.43
CA VAL A 299 -16.97 10.84 -39.17
C VAL A 299 -17.77 9.87 -40.06
N PHE A 300 -18.89 9.32 -39.57
CA PHE A 300 -19.77 8.46 -40.37
C PHE A 300 -20.37 9.19 -41.58
N VAL A 301 -20.81 10.45 -41.40
CA VAL A 301 -21.35 11.26 -42.49
C VAL A 301 -20.26 11.62 -43.50
N SER A 302 -19.09 12.06 -43.02
CA SER A 302 -18.01 12.59 -43.87
C SER A 302 -17.29 11.50 -44.67
N ASN A 303 -17.05 10.33 -44.09
CA ASN A 303 -16.13 9.34 -44.67
C ASN A 303 -16.81 8.03 -45.08
N VAL A 304 -17.93 7.67 -44.46
CA VAL A 304 -18.66 6.42 -44.75
C VAL A 304 -19.87 6.67 -45.66
N GLY A 305 -20.33 7.94 -45.76
CA GLY A 305 -21.43 8.35 -46.63
C GLY A 305 -22.80 8.00 -46.05
N VAL A 306 -22.94 7.98 -44.72
CA VAL A 306 -24.23 7.83 -44.05
C VAL A 306 -25.00 9.15 -44.16
N GLU A 307 -26.22 9.11 -44.67
CA GLU A 307 -27.07 10.30 -44.74
C GLU A 307 -27.96 10.33 -43.49
N ILE A 308 -27.90 11.44 -42.74
CA ILE A 308 -28.64 11.61 -41.48
C ILE A 308 -29.45 12.89 -41.57
N GLU A 309 -30.75 12.80 -41.33
CA GLU A 309 -31.62 13.94 -41.13
C GLU A 309 -31.73 14.23 -39.62
N ALA A 310 -31.36 15.43 -39.20
CA ALA A 310 -31.43 15.86 -37.82
C ALA A 310 -32.09 17.24 -37.69
N GLU A 311 -32.88 17.43 -36.63
CA GLU A 311 -33.43 18.72 -36.21
C GLU A 311 -32.68 19.23 -34.99
N ILE A 312 -32.11 20.44 -35.08
CA ILE A 312 -31.48 21.11 -33.94
C ILE A 312 -32.55 21.91 -33.20
N GLN A 313 -32.88 21.49 -31.98
CA GLN A 313 -33.80 22.21 -31.11
C GLN A 313 -33.02 22.97 -30.05
N THR A 314 -33.20 24.29 -29.98
CA THR A 314 -32.62 25.14 -28.95
C THR A 314 -33.53 25.14 -27.73
N ILE A 315 -33.12 24.43 -26.67
CA ILE A 315 -33.88 24.34 -25.41
C ILE A 315 -33.17 25.22 -24.38
N LYS A 316 -33.91 26.09 -23.71
CA LYS A 316 -33.37 26.84 -22.56
C LYS A 316 -33.41 25.96 -21.31
N ASN A 317 -32.24 25.68 -20.75
CA ASN A 317 -32.12 24.94 -19.51
C ASN A 317 -32.63 25.76 -18.31
N ALA A 318 -32.88 25.06 -17.19
CA ALA A 318 -33.37 25.67 -15.95
C ALA A 318 -32.45 26.77 -15.38
N ASN A 319 -31.19 26.81 -15.83
CA ASN A 319 -30.17 27.80 -15.47
C ASN A 319 -30.16 29.05 -16.37
N GLY A 320 -30.94 29.05 -17.46
CA GLY A 320 -31.01 30.17 -18.42
C GLY A 320 -30.10 30.02 -19.66
N ASP A 321 -29.27 28.97 -19.70
CA ASP A 321 -28.38 28.66 -20.82
C ASP A 321 -29.14 28.04 -21.99
N ILE A 322 -28.77 28.40 -23.21
CA ILE A 322 -29.36 27.85 -24.44
C ILE A 322 -28.55 26.61 -24.81
N GLU A 323 -29.15 25.42 -24.69
CA GLU A 323 -28.53 24.17 -25.13
C GLU A 323 -29.14 23.72 -26.46
N GLU A 324 -28.27 23.41 -27.42
CA GLU A 324 -28.65 22.85 -28.71
C GLU A 324 -28.79 21.33 -28.56
N HIS A 325 -30.02 20.82 -28.58
CA HIS A 325 -30.29 19.39 -28.63
C HIS A 325 -30.51 18.95 -30.08
N THR A 326 -29.62 18.09 -30.57
CA THR A 326 -29.75 17.49 -31.90
C THR A 326 -30.65 16.26 -31.84
N ASN A 327 -31.85 16.37 -32.40
CA ASN A 327 -32.78 15.27 -32.57
C ASN A 327 -32.58 14.61 -33.94
N TYR A 328 -32.06 13.38 -33.94
CA TYR A 328 -31.88 12.60 -35.16
C TYR A 328 -33.21 11.95 -35.59
N LEU A 329 -33.67 12.24 -36.80
CA LEU A 329 -34.99 11.85 -37.32
C LEU A 329 -34.94 10.64 -38.26
N SER A 330 -34.00 10.63 -39.22
CA SER A 330 -33.85 9.55 -40.20
C SER A 330 -32.37 9.28 -40.48
N CYS A 331 -32.04 8.02 -40.75
CA CYS A 331 -30.68 7.59 -41.09
C CYS A 331 -30.73 6.60 -42.25
N VAL A 332 -30.08 6.93 -43.36
CA VAL A 332 -29.95 6.06 -44.54
C VAL A 332 -28.56 5.46 -44.56
N ILE A 333 -28.48 4.15 -44.36
CA ILE A 333 -27.23 3.39 -44.33
C ILE A 333 -26.89 2.89 -45.74
N PRO A 334 -25.65 3.10 -46.23
CA PRO A 334 -25.20 2.53 -47.50
C PRO A 334 -25.25 0.99 -47.52
N SER A 335 -25.75 0.41 -48.61
CA SER A 335 -25.97 -1.04 -48.74
C SER A 335 -24.69 -1.91 -48.71
N LYS A 336 -23.51 -1.29 -48.82
CA LYS A 336 -22.19 -1.96 -48.79
C LYS A 336 -21.47 -1.81 -47.45
N MET A 337 -22.11 -1.22 -46.44
CA MET A 337 -21.47 -0.99 -45.14
C MET A 337 -21.24 -2.31 -44.38
N ALA A 338 -20.05 -2.46 -43.81
CA ALA A 338 -19.70 -3.61 -42.97
C ALA A 338 -20.57 -3.65 -41.70
N ILE A 339 -20.85 -4.86 -41.21
CA ILE A 339 -21.71 -5.09 -40.04
C ILE A 339 -21.10 -4.45 -38.77
N ASP A 340 -19.78 -4.43 -38.66
CA ASP A 340 -19.03 -3.79 -37.56
C ASP A 340 -19.19 -2.25 -37.53
N LEU A 341 -19.21 -1.60 -38.69
CA LEU A 341 -19.51 -0.18 -38.76
C LEU A 341 -20.98 0.11 -38.42
N LYS A 342 -21.90 -0.81 -38.76
CA LYS A 342 -23.32 -0.72 -38.38
C LYS A 342 -23.51 -0.81 -36.86
N SER A 343 -22.82 -1.74 -36.18
CA SER A 343 -22.92 -1.86 -34.72
C SER A 343 -22.36 -0.61 -34.03
N LYS A 344 -21.22 -0.08 -34.47
CA LYS A 344 -20.64 1.17 -33.94
C LYS A 344 -21.57 2.38 -34.11
N LEU A 345 -22.22 2.50 -35.28
CA LEU A 345 -23.23 3.53 -35.52
C LEU A 345 -24.44 3.38 -34.59
N LEU A 346 -24.91 2.14 -34.37
CA LEU A 346 -26.00 1.85 -33.45
C LEU A 346 -25.63 2.20 -32.00
N VAL A 347 -24.42 1.86 -31.55
CA VAL A 347 -23.89 2.24 -30.24
C VAL A 347 -23.91 3.76 -30.06
N CYS A 348 -23.51 4.53 -31.08
CA CYS A 348 -23.57 5.99 -31.03
C CYS A 348 -25.01 6.49 -30.83
N PHE A 349 -25.98 6.00 -31.62
CA PHE A 349 -27.38 6.43 -31.47
C PHE A 349 -28.03 6.02 -30.15
N ILE A 350 -27.62 4.88 -29.57
CA ILE A 350 -28.06 4.45 -28.23
C ILE A 350 -27.62 5.48 -27.18
N HIS A 351 -26.34 5.88 -27.19
CA HIS A 351 -25.82 6.85 -26.24
C HIS A 351 -26.35 8.27 -26.47
N LEU A 352 -26.67 8.62 -27.70
CA LEU A 352 -27.32 9.89 -28.08
C LEU A 352 -28.84 9.92 -27.80
N GLY A 353 -29.42 8.82 -27.30
CA GLY A 353 -30.83 8.79 -26.87
C GLY A 353 -31.87 8.75 -28.00
N SER A 354 -31.47 8.44 -29.23
CA SER A 354 -32.37 8.43 -30.41
C SER A 354 -33.11 7.10 -30.58
N LEU A 355 -34.01 6.78 -29.65
CA LEU A 355 -34.63 5.45 -29.51
C LEU A 355 -35.43 4.97 -30.74
N SER A 356 -36.12 5.88 -31.44
CA SER A 356 -36.91 5.53 -32.63
C SER A 356 -36.04 4.97 -33.77
N LEU A 357 -34.88 5.59 -33.99
CA LEU A 357 -33.90 5.12 -34.98
C LEU A 357 -33.27 3.81 -34.53
N VAL A 358 -32.91 3.73 -33.25
CA VAL A 358 -32.32 2.53 -32.66
C VAL A 358 -33.22 1.31 -32.86
N GLU A 359 -34.54 1.41 -32.66
CA GLU A 359 -35.45 0.28 -32.91
C GLU A 359 -35.43 -0.20 -34.37
N THR A 360 -35.47 0.73 -35.33
CA THR A 360 -35.47 0.38 -36.76
C THR A 360 -34.15 -0.27 -37.18
N LEU A 361 -33.03 0.30 -36.72
CA LEU A 361 -31.68 -0.18 -37.03
C LEU A 361 -31.37 -1.50 -36.30
N LEU A 362 -31.85 -1.67 -35.07
CA LEU A 362 -31.72 -2.91 -34.32
C LEU A 362 -32.47 -4.06 -35.00
N ASN A 363 -33.68 -3.83 -35.51
CA ASN A 363 -34.42 -4.86 -36.25
C ASN A 363 -33.71 -5.29 -37.54
N ASP A 364 -33.08 -4.35 -38.27
CA ASP A 364 -32.19 -4.69 -39.41
C ASP A 364 -30.99 -5.52 -38.93
N PHE A 365 -30.38 -5.13 -37.81
CA PHE A 365 -29.21 -5.80 -37.26
C PHE A 365 -29.49 -7.24 -36.78
N LEU A 366 -30.62 -7.46 -36.10
CA LEU A 366 -31.06 -8.76 -35.57
C LEU A 366 -31.34 -9.79 -36.68
N SER A 367 -31.48 -9.36 -37.93
CA SER A 367 -31.62 -10.26 -39.09
C SER A 367 -30.32 -10.97 -39.48
N ASN A 368 -29.17 -10.51 -38.96
CA ASN A 368 -27.85 -11.07 -39.26
C ASN A 368 -27.56 -12.34 -38.45
N ASP A 369 -26.71 -13.20 -39.03
CA ASP A 369 -26.31 -14.47 -38.44
C ASP A 369 -25.51 -14.29 -37.14
N VAL A 370 -26.04 -14.82 -36.04
CA VAL A 370 -25.47 -14.71 -34.69
C VAL A 370 -24.09 -15.34 -34.61
N ASP A 371 -23.83 -16.41 -35.36
CA ASP A 371 -22.54 -17.13 -35.36
C ASP A 371 -21.35 -16.29 -35.83
N LYS A 372 -21.59 -15.25 -36.63
CA LYS A 372 -20.54 -14.42 -37.23
C LYS A 372 -20.38 -13.04 -36.58
N ALA A 373 -21.34 -12.63 -35.76
CA ALA A 373 -21.43 -11.27 -35.23
C ALA A 373 -21.68 -11.22 -33.71
N GLY A 374 -21.51 -12.33 -32.98
CA GLY A 374 -21.90 -12.39 -31.57
C GLY A 374 -21.09 -11.46 -30.64
N ASP A 375 -19.87 -11.08 -31.02
CA ASP A 375 -19.11 -9.99 -30.41
C ASP A 375 -19.83 -8.65 -30.56
N LEU A 376 -20.29 -8.32 -31.77
CA LEU A 376 -21.03 -7.09 -32.05
C LEU A 376 -22.36 -7.02 -31.30
N TYR A 377 -23.03 -8.16 -31.09
CA TYR A 377 -24.25 -8.22 -30.25
C TYR A 377 -23.93 -7.84 -28.79
N MET A 378 -22.77 -8.24 -28.27
CA MET A 378 -22.33 -7.90 -26.92
C MET A 378 -21.98 -6.41 -26.79
N ASP A 379 -21.36 -5.81 -27.80
CA ASP A 379 -21.03 -4.37 -27.79
C ASP A 379 -22.30 -3.50 -27.76
N ILE A 380 -23.31 -3.87 -28.57
CA ILE A 380 -24.59 -3.16 -28.60
C ILE A 380 -25.36 -3.37 -27.29
N GLU A 381 -25.33 -4.59 -26.74
CA GLU A 381 -25.92 -4.88 -25.42
C GLU A 381 -25.28 -4.03 -24.33
N GLU A 382 -23.96 -3.93 -24.31
CA GLU A 382 -23.24 -3.12 -23.32
C GLU A 382 -23.63 -1.65 -23.40
N ALA A 383 -23.79 -1.12 -24.62
CA ALA A 383 -24.31 0.23 -24.83
C ALA A 383 -25.72 0.39 -24.23
N PHE A 384 -26.67 -0.51 -24.54
CA PHE A 384 -28.02 -0.45 -23.97
C PHE A 384 -28.03 -0.57 -22.44
N SER A 385 -27.25 -1.48 -21.88
CA SER A 385 -27.12 -1.71 -20.44
C SER A 385 -26.53 -0.50 -19.71
N SER A 386 -25.62 0.24 -20.37
CA SER A 386 -25.03 1.47 -19.81
C SER A 386 -26.02 2.65 -19.76
N VAL A 387 -26.94 2.75 -20.73
CA VAL A 387 -27.99 3.77 -20.79
C VAL A 387 -29.21 3.37 -19.93
N GLY A 388 -29.34 2.08 -19.58
CA GLY A 388 -30.40 1.55 -18.72
C GLY A 388 -31.61 0.98 -19.46
N HIS A 389 -31.51 0.80 -20.78
CA HIS A 389 -32.57 0.21 -21.61
C HIS A 389 -32.47 -1.33 -21.63
N TYR A 390 -32.73 -1.94 -20.48
CA TYR A 390 -32.54 -3.39 -20.28
C TYR A 390 -33.51 -4.27 -21.09
N GLU A 391 -34.68 -3.76 -21.50
CA GLU A 391 -35.63 -4.53 -22.33
C GLU A 391 -35.07 -4.82 -23.72
N MET A 392 -34.40 -3.82 -24.32
CA MET A 392 -33.76 -3.94 -25.64
C MET A 392 -32.48 -4.78 -25.56
N ALA A 393 -31.72 -4.62 -24.47
CA ALA A 393 -30.52 -5.42 -24.19
C ALA A 393 -30.82 -6.94 -24.16
N ILE A 394 -31.95 -7.36 -23.57
CA ILE A 394 -32.32 -8.78 -23.52
C ILE A 394 -32.65 -9.36 -24.89
N GLN A 395 -33.23 -8.57 -25.80
CA GLN A 395 -33.52 -9.04 -27.16
C GLN A 395 -32.24 -9.46 -27.91
N LEU A 396 -31.11 -8.83 -27.59
CA LEU A 396 -29.78 -9.19 -28.12
C LEU A 396 -29.17 -10.41 -27.41
N LEU A 397 -29.39 -10.56 -26.10
CA LEU A 397 -28.82 -11.64 -25.31
C LEU A 397 -29.54 -12.98 -25.47
N GLU A 398 -30.85 -12.98 -25.73
CA GLU A 398 -31.63 -14.21 -25.89
C GLU A 398 -31.15 -15.10 -27.06
N PRO A 399 -30.89 -14.56 -28.27
CA PRO A 399 -30.30 -15.33 -29.37
C PRO A 399 -28.92 -15.90 -29.02
N LEU A 400 -28.07 -15.10 -28.34
CA LEU A 400 -26.73 -15.52 -27.92
C LEU A 400 -26.78 -16.70 -26.95
N VAL A 401 -27.66 -16.60 -25.94
CA VAL A 401 -27.86 -17.63 -24.92
C VAL A 401 -28.43 -18.94 -25.50
N LYS A 402 -29.27 -18.86 -26.53
CA LYS A 402 -29.85 -20.04 -27.21
C LYS A 402 -28.83 -20.73 -28.11
N ASN A 403 -27.78 -20.04 -28.54
CA ASN A 403 -26.74 -20.59 -29.39
C ASN A 403 -25.68 -21.33 -28.57
N THR A 404 -25.31 -22.54 -28.97
CA THR A 404 -24.29 -23.34 -28.29
C THR A 404 -22.89 -22.77 -28.43
N ASN A 405 -22.61 -22.01 -29.49
CA ASN A 405 -21.29 -21.42 -29.74
C ASN A 405 -20.97 -20.26 -28.78
N PHE A 406 -22.00 -19.60 -28.23
CA PHE A 406 -21.88 -18.46 -27.31
C PHE A 406 -22.27 -18.83 -25.86
N ASP A 407 -22.14 -20.10 -25.48
CA ASP A 407 -22.27 -20.56 -24.08
C ASP A 407 -21.05 -20.13 -23.25
N LEU A 408 -20.85 -18.82 -23.14
CA LEU A 408 -19.72 -18.16 -22.49
C LEU A 408 -20.17 -17.51 -21.18
N GLY A 409 -19.33 -17.59 -20.15
CA GLY A 409 -19.63 -16.99 -18.84
C GLY A 409 -19.92 -15.48 -18.88
N ALA A 410 -19.28 -14.73 -19.79
CA ALA A 410 -19.47 -13.29 -19.95
C ALA A 410 -20.89 -12.94 -20.47
N VAL A 411 -21.40 -13.70 -21.43
CA VAL A 411 -22.77 -13.53 -21.98
C VAL A 411 -23.80 -13.81 -20.90
N TRP A 412 -23.64 -14.92 -20.17
CA TRP A 412 -24.52 -15.26 -19.05
C TRP A 412 -24.48 -14.24 -17.92
N LEU A 413 -23.35 -13.58 -17.70
CA LEU A 413 -23.22 -12.52 -16.68
C LEU A 413 -24.05 -11.30 -17.06
N LYS A 414 -23.90 -10.79 -18.29
CA LYS A 414 -24.70 -9.67 -18.80
C LYS A 414 -26.20 -9.99 -18.82
N HIS A 415 -26.55 -11.22 -19.23
CA HIS A 415 -27.93 -11.72 -19.18
C HIS A 415 -28.51 -11.74 -17.76
N ALA A 416 -27.74 -12.24 -16.79
CA ALA A 416 -28.17 -12.25 -15.38
C ALA A 416 -28.34 -10.82 -14.84
N GLU A 417 -27.46 -9.89 -15.22
CA GLU A 417 -27.50 -8.49 -14.80
C GLU A 417 -28.72 -7.76 -15.38
N CYS A 418 -29.00 -7.91 -16.68
CA CYS A 418 -30.18 -7.35 -17.32
C CYS A 418 -31.47 -7.87 -16.68
N LEU A 419 -31.60 -9.19 -16.49
CA LEU A 419 -32.76 -9.79 -15.83
C LEU A 419 -32.95 -9.29 -14.40
N HIS A 420 -31.85 -9.09 -13.66
CA HIS A 420 -31.90 -8.55 -12.31
C HIS A 420 -32.46 -7.13 -12.29
N GLN A 421 -32.02 -6.26 -13.23
CA GLN A 421 -32.50 -4.89 -13.33
C GLN A 421 -33.95 -4.78 -13.80
N LEU A 422 -34.41 -5.71 -14.66
CA LEU A 422 -35.83 -5.83 -15.04
C LEU A 422 -36.72 -6.40 -13.93
N GLY A 423 -36.16 -6.79 -12.78
CA GLY A 423 -36.92 -7.37 -11.67
C GLY A 423 -37.31 -8.84 -11.87
N ARG A 424 -36.81 -9.51 -12.92
CA ARG A 424 -36.97 -10.96 -13.15
C ARG A 424 -35.94 -11.74 -12.33
N ILE A 425 -36.11 -11.71 -11.00
CA ILE A 425 -35.11 -12.21 -10.05
C ILE A 425 -34.88 -13.72 -10.15
N ASP A 426 -35.91 -14.53 -10.40
CA ASP A 426 -35.78 -15.99 -10.49
C ASP A 426 -34.93 -16.42 -11.69
N ASP A 427 -35.22 -15.86 -12.87
CA ASP A 427 -34.44 -16.11 -14.10
C ASP A 427 -32.99 -15.59 -13.99
N ALA A 428 -32.79 -14.48 -13.28
CA ALA A 428 -31.46 -13.94 -13.01
C ALA A 428 -30.62 -14.90 -12.16
N VAL A 429 -31.23 -15.54 -11.14
CA VAL A 429 -30.55 -16.54 -10.30
C VAL A 429 -30.10 -17.74 -11.12
N GLU A 430 -30.96 -18.28 -12.00
CA GLU A 430 -30.59 -19.37 -12.90
C GLU A 430 -29.42 -19.00 -13.82
N SER A 431 -29.46 -17.77 -14.35
CA SER A 431 -28.39 -17.24 -15.20
C SER A 431 -27.07 -17.08 -14.41
N TYR A 432 -27.11 -16.57 -13.18
CA TYR A 432 -25.92 -16.50 -12.32
C TYR A 432 -25.34 -17.89 -11.99
N TYR A 433 -26.18 -18.90 -11.76
CA TYR A 433 -25.68 -20.27 -11.57
C TYR A 433 -24.97 -20.82 -12.81
N LYS A 434 -25.43 -20.46 -14.02
CA LYS A 434 -24.73 -20.81 -15.27
C LYS A 434 -23.39 -20.09 -15.41
N VAL A 435 -23.30 -18.83 -14.98
CA VAL A 435 -22.00 -18.12 -14.89
C VAL A 435 -21.04 -18.89 -14.00
N LEU A 436 -21.48 -19.32 -12.81
CA LEU A 436 -20.64 -20.07 -11.88
C LEU A 436 -20.30 -21.49 -12.36
N LYS A 437 -21.06 -22.06 -13.29
CA LYS A 437 -20.71 -23.34 -13.94
C LYS A 437 -19.51 -23.17 -14.88
N HIS A 438 -19.44 -22.06 -15.61
CA HIS A 438 -18.35 -21.75 -16.53
C HIS A 438 -17.13 -21.17 -15.82
N VAL A 439 -17.36 -20.19 -14.93
CA VAL A 439 -16.33 -19.50 -14.15
C VAL A 439 -16.69 -19.62 -12.67
N PRO A 440 -16.30 -20.74 -12.01
CA PRO A 440 -16.65 -20.98 -10.62
C PRO A 440 -16.22 -19.85 -9.69
N GLN A 441 -15.04 -19.28 -9.92
CA GLN A 441 -14.41 -18.30 -9.03
C GLN A 441 -14.92 -16.85 -9.18
N HIS A 442 -15.84 -16.55 -10.11
CA HIS A 442 -16.15 -15.18 -10.52
C HIS A 442 -16.63 -14.26 -9.37
N PRO A 443 -15.87 -13.21 -8.97
CA PRO A 443 -16.19 -12.40 -7.79
C PRO A 443 -17.53 -11.65 -7.88
N ASN A 444 -17.75 -10.88 -8.97
CA ASN A 444 -18.96 -10.05 -9.11
C ASN A 444 -20.24 -10.87 -9.16
N ALA A 445 -20.24 -12.00 -9.89
CA ALA A 445 -21.38 -12.91 -9.98
C ALA A 445 -21.78 -13.47 -8.61
N ARG A 446 -20.81 -13.94 -7.82
CA ARG A 446 -21.05 -14.45 -6.45
C ARG A 446 -21.59 -13.37 -5.53
N LYS A 447 -21.04 -12.16 -5.59
CA LYS A 447 -21.50 -11.01 -4.81
C LYS A 447 -22.95 -10.63 -5.13
N LYS A 448 -23.29 -10.50 -6.42
CA LYS A 448 -24.67 -10.20 -6.85
C LYS A 448 -25.63 -11.32 -6.47
N LEU A 449 -25.25 -12.58 -6.68
CA LEU A 449 -26.06 -13.74 -6.30
C LEU A 449 -26.26 -13.82 -4.77
N PHE A 450 -25.23 -13.53 -3.97
CA PHE A 450 -25.34 -13.42 -2.51
C PHE A 450 -26.38 -12.39 -2.09
N CYS A 451 -26.32 -11.17 -2.65
CA CYS A 451 -27.29 -10.12 -2.36
C CYS A 451 -28.73 -10.53 -2.72
N ILE A 452 -28.92 -11.24 -3.82
CA ILE A 452 -30.23 -11.75 -4.25
C ILE A 452 -30.75 -12.82 -3.29
N LEU A 453 -29.93 -13.83 -2.95
CA LEU A 453 -30.30 -14.90 -2.05
C LEU A 453 -30.54 -14.42 -0.62
N GLU A 454 -29.76 -13.43 -0.17
CA GLU A 454 -29.94 -12.78 1.13
C GLU A 454 -31.31 -12.08 1.19
N LYS A 455 -31.70 -11.34 0.16
CA LYS A 455 -33.03 -10.71 0.06
C LYS A 455 -34.17 -11.73 0.01
N LYS A 456 -33.94 -12.91 -0.58
CA LYS A 456 -34.90 -14.03 -0.59
C LYS A 456 -35.03 -14.75 0.76
N GLY A 457 -34.11 -14.52 1.70
CA GLY A 457 -34.10 -15.17 3.01
C GLY A 457 -33.38 -16.54 3.05
N CYS A 458 -32.78 -16.99 1.94
CA CYS A 458 -32.00 -18.23 1.88
C CYS A 458 -30.56 -17.98 2.36
N ILE A 459 -30.40 -17.73 3.66
CA ILE A 459 -29.13 -17.27 4.26
C ILE A 459 -28.01 -18.31 4.13
N GLU A 460 -28.30 -19.60 4.32
CA GLU A 460 -27.26 -20.65 4.27
C GLU A 460 -26.69 -20.84 2.86
N ASP A 461 -27.57 -20.84 1.85
CA ASP A 461 -27.16 -20.90 0.45
C ASP A 461 -26.36 -19.65 0.07
N ALA A 462 -26.80 -18.47 0.51
CA ALA A 462 -26.08 -17.22 0.28
C ALA A 462 -24.65 -17.29 0.84
N LEU A 463 -24.47 -17.75 2.09
CA LEU A 463 -23.15 -17.90 2.71
C LEU A 463 -22.27 -18.92 1.98
N ASN A 464 -22.85 -19.99 1.42
CA ASN A 464 -22.11 -20.98 0.64
C ASN A 464 -21.65 -20.41 -0.71
N ILE A 465 -22.43 -19.52 -1.34
CA ILE A 465 -22.05 -18.86 -2.61
C ILE A 465 -20.80 -17.98 -2.45
N LEU A 466 -20.61 -17.34 -1.28
CA LEU A 466 -19.42 -16.54 -1.00
C LEU A 466 -18.16 -17.39 -0.73
N GLN A 467 -18.30 -18.70 -0.55
CA GLN A 467 -17.17 -19.57 -0.28
C GLN A 467 -16.27 -19.73 -1.52
N GLN A 468 -14.98 -19.47 -1.34
CA GLN A 468 -13.98 -19.63 -2.38
C GLN A 468 -13.18 -20.91 -2.17
N ASP A 469 -12.80 -21.57 -3.27
CA ASP A 469 -11.88 -22.71 -3.21
C ASP A 469 -10.44 -22.19 -3.23
N TYR A 470 -9.70 -22.49 -2.16
CA TYR A 470 -8.32 -22.07 -1.94
C TYR A 470 -7.30 -22.72 -2.90
N LYS A 471 -7.73 -23.68 -3.72
CA LYS A 471 -6.90 -24.28 -4.78
C LYS A 471 -6.69 -23.37 -5.98
N TYR A 472 -7.58 -22.42 -6.21
CA TYR A 472 -7.47 -21.46 -7.31
C TYR A 472 -7.19 -20.06 -6.76
N VAL A 473 -6.99 -19.10 -7.66
CA VAL A 473 -6.82 -17.69 -7.30
C VAL A 473 -8.06 -17.18 -6.57
N VAL A 474 -7.84 -16.47 -5.47
CA VAL A 474 -8.86 -16.01 -4.52
C VAL A 474 -8.99 -14.48 -4.56
N SER A 475 -10.22 -13.98 -4.57
CA SER A 475 -10.50 -12.55 -4.49
C SER A 475 -10.53 -12.09 -3.02
N ALA A 476 -9.70 -11.10 -2.69
CA ALA A 476 -9.63 -10.52 -1.34
C ALA A 476 -10.88 -9.70 -1.00
N SER A 477 -11.45 -8.99 -1.98
CA SER A 477 -12.70 -8.24 -1.81
C SER A 477 -13.85 -9.16 -1.42
N LEU A 478 -13.98 -10.32 -2.09
CA LEU A 478 -15.01 -11.31 -1.81
C LEU A 478 -14.81 -11.99 -0.44
N LEU A 479 -13.56 -12.29 -0.02
CA LEU A 479 -13.29 -12.80 1.33
C LEU A 479 -13.69 -11.79 2.42
N TYR A 480 -13.47 -10.49 2.18
CA TYR A 480 -13.86 -9.45 3.14
C TYR A 480 -15.38 -9.36 3.28
N GLU A 481 -16.13 -9.44 2.18
CA GLU A 481 -17.59 -9.52 2.22
C GLU A 481 -18.09 -10.78 2.90
N GLN A 482 -17.44 -11.92 2.65
CA GLN A 482 -17.72 -13.17 3.35
C GLN A 482 -17.52 -13.01 4.86
N CYS A 483 -16.44 -12.36 5.31
CA CYS A 483 -16.22 -12.02 6.72
C CYS A 483 -17.36 -11.16 7.28
N GLN A 484 -17.78 -10.11 6.58
CA GLN A 484 -18.90 -9.25 7.02
C GLN A 484 -20.22 -10.03 7.12
N ALA A 485 -20.52 -10.89 6.14
CA ALA A 485 -21.71 -11.73 6.14
C ALA A 485 -21.68 -12.75 7.30
N LEU A 486 -20.55 -13.44 7.50
CA LEU A 486 -20.39 -14.41 8.60
C LEU A 486 -20.51 -13.75 9.98
N LYS A 487 -20.06 -12.50 10.11
CA LYS A 487 -20.24 -11.69 11.32
C LYS A 487 -21.72 -11.35 11.54
N LYS A 488 -22.43 -10.89 10.50
CA LYS A 488 -23.86 -10.57 10.54
C LYS A 488 -24.72 -11.76 10.98
N TYR A 489 -24.39 -12.96 10.52
CA TYR A 489 -25.12 -14.20 10.81
C TYR A 489 -24.52 -15.03 11.96
N ASN A 490 -23.58 -14.47 12.73
CA ASN A 490 -22.99 -15.07 13.92
C ASN A 490 -22.43 -16.50 13.69
N LYS A 491 -21.59 -16.66 12.67
CA LYS A 491 -20.85 -17.91 12.37
C LYS A 491 -19.35 -17.74 12.71
N PRO A 492 -18.97 -17.72 14.01
CA PRO A 492 -17.64 -17.28 14.45
C PRO A 492 -16.48 -18.18 14.02
N LEU A 493 -16.69 -19.50 13.95
CA LEU A 493 -15.63 -20.44 13.55
C LEU A 493 -15.25 -20.29 12.07
N LYS A 494 -16.24 -20.22 11.18
CA LYS A 494 -16.01 -19.93 9.76
C LYS A 494 -15.42 -18.53 9.56
N TYR A 495 -15.87 -17.54 10.35
CA TYR A 495 -15.28 -16.20 10.34
C TYR A 495 -13.78 -16.23 10.69
N LEU A 496 -13.39 -17.05 11.67
CA LEU A 496 -11.99 -17.22 12.04
C LEU A 496 -11.15 -17.75 10.88
N GLU A 497 -11.63 -18.80 10.20
CA GLU A 497 -10.96 -19.42 9.04
C GLU A 497 -10.81 -18.46 7.86
N VAL A 498 -11.91 -17.78 7.47
CA VAL A 498 -11.92 -16.83 6.34
C VAL A 498 -11.11 -15.57 6.67
N GLY A 499 -11.17 -15.11 7.92
CA GLY A 499 -10.37 -13.97 8.38
C GLY A 499 -8.87 -14.27 8.40
N GLU A 500 -8.46 -15.47 8.80
CA GLU A 500 -7.07 -15.94 8.65
C GLU A 500 -6.63 -15.96 7.19
N ALA A 501 -7.49 -16.46 6.28
CA ALA A 501 -7.21 -16.46 4.85
C ALA A 501 -7.03 -15.04 4.30
N LEU A 502 -7.93 -14.11 4.64
CA LEU A 502 -7.82 -12.71 4.20
C LEU A 502 -6.53 -12.04 4.70
N LEU A 503 -6.18 -12.26 5.98
CA LEU A 503 -4.96 -11.70 6.56
C LEU A 503 -3.69 -12.29 5.92
N SER A 504 -3.73 -13.52 5.39
CA SER A 504 -2.57 -14.13 4.74
C SER A 504 -2.06 -13.39 3.49
N ARG A 505 -2.87 -12.49 2.90
CA ARG A 505 -2.43 -11.58 1.83
C ARG A 505 -1.26 -10.69 2.25
N ASN A 506 -1.33 -10.13 3.46
CA ASN A 506 -0.34 -9.20 4.00
C ASN A 506 0.57 -9.86 5.05
N LEU A 507 0.10 -10.96 5.64
CA LEU A 507 0.75 -11.65 6.74
C LEU A 507 1.34 -13.01 6.32
N THR A 508 2.63 -13.22 6.61
CA THR A 508 3.29 -14.49 6.31
C THR A 508 2.71 -15.62 7.16
N LYS A 509 2.21 -16.67 6.51
CA LYS A 509 1.75 -17.90 7.16
C LYS A 509 2.94 -18.63 7.80
N LEU A 510 2.79 -19.00 9.07
CA LEU A 510 3.79 -19.75 9.83
C LEU A 510 3.51 -21.25 9.72
N ARG A 511 4.46 -22.02 9.19
CA ARG A 511 4.31 -23.45 8.85
C ARG A 511 4.84 -24.36 9.95
N HIS A 512 5.99 -24.02 10.53
CA HIS A 512 6.70 -24.86 11.50
C HIS A 512 6.72 -24.23 12.88
N GLN A 513 6.82 -25.06 13.93
CA GLN A 513 6.97 -24.60 15.31
C GLN A 513 8.24 -23.74 15.50
N GLU A 514 9.27 -23.99 14.70
CA GLU A 514 10.52 -23.23 14.70
C GLU A 514 10.32 -21.81 14.15
N GLU A 515 9.46 -21.64 13.15
CA GLU A 515 9.09 -20.33 12.61
C GLU A 515 8.35 -19.49 13.66
N LEU A 516 7.48 -20.11 14.47
CA LEU A 516 6.82 -19.44 15.61
C LEU A 516 7.86 -18.90 16.61
N ASN A 517 8.90 -19.68 16.89
CA ASN A 517 9.99 -19.26 17.78
C ASN A 517 10.85 -18.13 17.16
N ILE A 518 11.10 -18.17 15.85
CA ILE A 518 11.83 -17.12 15.12
C ILE A 518 11.02 -15.82 15.09
N ALA A 519 9.73 -15.90 14.76
CA ALA A 519 8.78 -14.79 14.72
C ALA A 519 8.77 -14.02 16.04
N CYS A 520 8.80 -14.75 17.16
CA CYS A 520 8.95 -14.14 18.46
C CYS A 520 10.29 -13.42 18.61
N ARG A 521 11.42 -14.06 18.25
CA ARG A 521 12.79 -13.70 18.70
C ARG A 521 13.35 -12.40 18.14
N VAL A 522 13.03 -12.02 16.90
CA VAL A 522 13.74 -10.92 16.20
C VAL A 522 12.77 -9.88 15.63
N LYS A 523 13.14 -8.60 15.71
CA LYS A 523 12.44 -7.52 15.02
C LYS A 523 12.73 -7.64 13.52
N GLY A 524 11.69 -7.78 12.68
CA GLY A 524 11.85 -8.03 11.24
C GLY A 524 11.94 -9.52 10.87
N GLY A 525 11.19 -10.38 11.57
CA GLY A 525 11.30 -11.83 11.47
C GLY A 525 11.00 -12.47 10.10
N VAL A 526 10.39 -11.75 9.15
CA VAL A 526 10.04 -12.31 7.82
C VAL A 526 11.28 -12.85 7.10
N ASP A 527 12.34 -12.04 7.01
CA ASP A 527 13.55 -12.39 6.25
C ASP A 527 14.26 -13.59 6.88
N LEU A 528 14.23 -13.69 8.21
CA LEU A 528 14.77 -14.83 8.96
C LEU A 528 13.95 -16.10 8.76
N ILE A 529 12.63 -15.98 8.67
CA ILE A 529 11.74 -17.11 8.33
C ILE A 529 12.03 -17.59 6.90
N PHE A 530 12.20 -16.67 5.95
CA PHE A 530 12.56 -17.04 4.58
C PHE A 530 13.94 -17.68 4.50
N ASN A 531 14.95 -17.14 5.18
CA ASN A 531 16.27 -17.76 5.27
C ASN A 531 16.21 -19.15 5.92
N PHE A 532 15.38 -19.32 6.95
CA PHE A 532 15.17 -20.62 7.60
C PHE A 532 14.56 -21.65 6.64
N ARG A 533 13.58 -21.26 5.82
CA ARG A 533 12.99 -22.10 4.77
C ARG A 533 14.04 -22.50 3.72
N THR A 534 14.81 -21.54 3.22
CA THR A 534 15.88 -21.78 2.24
C THR A 534 16.95 -22.74 2.79
N MET A 535 17.32 -22.63 4.08
CA MET A 535 18.27 -23.55 4.72
C MET A 535 17.75 -25.00 4.78
N ARG A 536 16.43 -25.19 4.84
CA ARG A 536 15.79 -26.53 4.80
C ARG A 536 15.57 -27.04 3.37
N GLY A 537 15.91 -26.26 2.36
CA GLY A 537 15.63 -26.58 0.95
C GLY A 537 14.16 -26.35 0.57
N GLU A 538 13.40 -25.60 1.38
CA GLU A 538 12.01 -25.24 1.12
C GLU A 538 11.94 -23.91 0.35
N ASN A 539 11.01 -23.79 -0.59
CA ASN A 539 10.75 -22.52 -1.26
C ASN A 539 10.21 -21.47 -0.26
N THR A 540 10.56 -20.20 -0.51
CA THR A 540 10.08 -19.05 0.28
C THR A 540 8.56 -19.02 0.33
N TYR A 541 7.91 -19.30 -0.81
CA TYR A 541 6.48 -19.47 -1.01
C TYR A 541 6.14 -20.96 -1.21
N HIS A 542 5.07 -21.44 -0.58
CA HIS A 542 4.57 -22.82 -0.72
C HIS A 542 3.62 -22.87 -1.92
N GLU A 543 3.49 -24.05 -2.52
CA GLU A 543 2.42 -24.29 -3.51
C GLU A 543 1.01 -24.17 -2.91
N ASP A 544 0.89 -24.35 -1.58
CA ASP A 544 -0.37 -24.19 -0.83
C ASP A 544 -0.57 -22.77 -0.25
N ASP A 545 0.33 -21.82 -0.55
CA ASP A 545 0.11 -20.43 -0.15
C ASP A 545 -0.98 -19.82 -1.05
N LEU A 546 -1.90 -19.08 -0.44
CA LEU A 546 -3.05 -18.52 -1.16
C LEU A 546 -2.59 -17.51 -2.22
N GLN A 547 -3.04 -17.74 -3.45
CA GLN A 547 -2.84 -16.81 -4.55
C GLN A 547 -4.00 -15.82 -4.58
N PHE A 548 -3.70 -14.53 -4.59
CA PHE A 548 -4.71 -13.48 -4.65
C PHE A 548 -4.78 -12.87 -6.03
N GLU A 549 -5.98 -12.50 -6.48
CA GLU A 549 -6.16 -11.73 -7.72
C GLU A 549 -5.52 -10.34 -7.57
N GLU A 550 -4.91 -9.83 -8.64
CA GLU A 550 -4.36 -8.46 -8.71
C GLU A 550 -5.49 -7.43 -8.82
N GLU A 551 -6.31 -7.30 -7.76
CA GLU A 551 -7.34 -6.28 -7.70
C GLU A 551 -6.70 -4.91 -7.41
N LYS A 552 -6.58 -4.05 -8.44
CA LYS A 552 -6.10 -2.66 -8.30
C LYS A 552 -6.96 -1.85 -7.29
N THR A 553 -8.22 -2.23 -7.09
CA THR A 553 -9.24 -1.47 -6.34
C THR A 553 -9.35 -1.81 -4.85
N PHE A 554 -9.16 -3.07 -4.44
CA PHE A 554 -9.35 -3.47 -3.05
C PHE A 554 -8.07 -3.35 -2.20
N LYS A 555 -8.06 -2.34 -1.32
CA LYS A 555 -7.02 -2.13 -0.30
C LYS A 555 -7.65 -2.11 1.09
N LEU A 556 -7.22 -3.03 1.95
CA LEU A 556 -7.57 -3.01 3.36
C LEU A 556 -6.60 -2.06 4.08
N TYR A 557 -7.12 -0.99 4.68
CA TYR A 557 -6.27 -0.04 5.40
C TYR A 557 -5.74 -0.67 6.70
N PRO A 558 -4.55 -0.26 7.19
CA PRO A 558 -3.94 -0.83 8.39
C PRO A 558 -4.84 -0.80 9.65
N LYS A 559 -5.73 0.20 9.75
CA LYS A 559 -6.71 0.32 10.85
C LYS A 559 -7.76 -0.80 10.81
N ASP A 560 -8.30 -1.09 9.64
CA ASP A 560 -9.31 -2.13 9.44
C ASP A 560 -8.69 -3.53 9.56
N GLU A 561 -7.46 -3.70 9.08
CA GLU A 561 -6.68 -4.91 9.26
C GLU A 561 -6.41 -5.20 10.75
N PHE A 562 -6.08 -4.17 11.54
CA PHE A 562 -5.89 -4.31 12.99
C PHE A 562 -7.21 -4.62 13.73
N ALA A 563 -8.32 -3.99 13.32
CA ALA A 563 -9.64 -4.29 13.88
C ALA A 563 -10.04 -5.75 13.62
N LEU A 564 -9.87 -6.22 12.38
CA LEU A 564 -10.08 -7.62 12.00
C LEU A 564 -9.20 -8.56 12.85
N PHE A 565 -7.90 -8.27 12.95
CA PHE A 565 -6.97 -9.03 13.78
C PHE A 565 -7.46 -9.17 15.24
N LYS A 566 -7.89 -8.07 15.86
CA LYS A 566 -8.37 -8.07 17.25
C LYS A 566 -9.62 -8.93 17.42
N GLU A 567 -10.55 -8.85 16.47
CA GLU A 567 -11.77 -9.66 16.47
C GLU A 567 -11.46 -11.16 16.35
N LEU A 568 -10.53 -11.54 15.47
CA LEU A 568 -10.12 -12.94 15.30
C LEU A 568 -9.47 -13.50 16.57
N VAL A 569 -8.58 -12.72 17.21
CA VAL A 569 -7.95 -13.10 18.48
C VAL A 569 -8.99 -13.26 19.60
N GLN A 570 -9.98 -12.37 19.66
CA GLN A 570 -11.07 -12.46 20.64
C GLN A 570 -11.94 -13.70 20.44
N ILE A 571 -12.31 -14.02 19.19
CA ILE A 571 -13.08 -15.21 18.85
C ILE A 571 -12.30 -16.47 19.20
N ALA A 572 -11.02 -16.54 18.82
CA ALA A 572 -10.16 -17.68 19.17
C ALA A 572 -10.08 -17.88 20.70
N CYS A 573 -9.98 -16.80 21.47
CA CYS A 573 -9.98 -16.85 22.93
C CYS A 573 -11.32 -17.35 23.52
N GLN A 574 -12.47 -16.86 23.02
CA GLN A 574 -13.79 -17.26 23.49
C GLN A 574 -14.07 -18.75 23.24
N HIS A 575 -13.60 -19.27 22.11
CA HIS A 575 -13.76 -20.67 21.73
C HIS A 575 -12.65 -21.61 22.24
N LYS A 576 -11.72 -21.10 23.07
CA LYS A 576 -10.58 -21.85 23.62
C LYS A 576 -9.64 -22.46 22.57
N LEU A 577 -9.55 -21.84 21.39
CA LEU A 577 -8.63 -22.22 20.31
C LEU A 577 -7.26 -21.54 20.52
N TYR A 578 -6.60 -21.86 21.63
CA TYR A 578 -5.36 -21.18 22.04
C TYR A 578 -4.17 -21.37 21.07
N PRO A 579 -3.96 -22.53 20.44
CA PRO A 579 -2.90 -22.67 19.42
C PRO A 579 -3.13 -21.76 18.21
N THR A 580 -4.38 -21.64 17.77
CA THR A 580 -4.78 -20.75 16.68
C THR A 580 -4.57 -19.29 17.05
N MET A 581 -4.98 -18.90 18.27
CA MET A 581 -4.73 -17.57 18.83
C MET A 581 -3.22 -17.24 18.86
N GLN A 582 -2.38 -18.19 19.26
CA GLN A 582 -0.93 -18.01 19.30
C GLN A 582 -0.35 -17.83 17.89
N ARG A 583 -0.81 -18.62 16.92
CA ARG A 583 -0.39 -18.49 15.52
C ARG A 583 -0.76 -17.12 14.94
N ILE A 584 -2.01 -16.69 15.07
CA ILE A 584 -2.50 -15.39 14.57
C ILE A 584 -1.66 -14.25 15.18
N THR A 585 -1.48 -14.26 16.51
CA THR A 585 -0.77 -13.18 17.21
C THR A 585 0.71 -13.10 16.82
N TYR A 586 1.38 -14.23 16.64
CA TYR A 586 2.79 -14.27 16.19
C TYR A 586 2.93 -13.79 14.74
N THR A 587 2.01 -14.19 13.87
CA THR A 587 1.94 -13.69 12.50
C THR A 587 1.72 -12.17 12.48
N GLY A 588 0.90 -11.64 13.38
CA GLY A 588 0.71 -10.19 13.55
C GLY A 588 1.97 -9.44 14.00
N LEU A 589 2.83 -10.06 14.83
CA LEU A 589 4.09 -9.48 15.31
C LEU A 589 5.11 -9.25 14.19
N VAL A 590 5.04 -10.08 13.16
CA VAL A 590 5.94 -10.07 11.99
C VAL A 590 5.47 -9.08 10.91
N SER A 591 4.20 -8.66 10.97
CA SER A 591 3.60 -7.73 10.01
C SER A 591 4.23 -6.34 10.00
N LYS A 592 4.48 -5.80 8.81
CA LYS A 592 4.81 -4.37 8.63
C LYS A 592 3.57 -3.48 8.83
N CYS A 593 2.39 -3.93 8.39
CA CYS A 593 1.13 -3.18 8.49
C CYS A 593 0.72 -2.92 9.94
N LEU A 594 0.92 -3.89 10.83
CA LEU A 594 0.54 -3.80 12.24
C LEU A 594 1.63 -3.16 13.13
N SER A 595 2.71 -2.65 12.54
CA SER A 595 3.82 -2.03 13.27
C SER A 595 3.40 -0.83 14.14
N GLY A 596 2.37 -0.09 13.71
CA GLY A 596 1.79 1.02 14.48
C GLY A 596 1.12 0.61 15.80
N HIS A 597 0.63 -0.64 15.90
CA HIS A 597 -0.08 -1.17 17.08
C HIS A 597 0.73 -2.24 17.83
N ARG A 598 2.06 -2.23 17.67
CA ARG A 598 2.95 -3.28 18.16
C ARG A 598 2.80 -3.62 19.65
N SER A 599 2.60 -2.63 20.51
CA SER A 599 2.45 -2.85 21.96
C SER A 599 1.18 -3.63 22.32
N GLU A 600 0.12 -3.51 21.54
CA GLU A 600 -1.11 -4.27 21.74
C GLU A 600 -0.95 -5.70 21.20
N VAL A 601 -0.30 -5.84 20.04
CA VAL A 601 0.02 -7.16 19.45
C VAL A 601 0.91 -7.97 20.40
N GLU A 602 1.97 -7.38 20.95
CA GLU A 602 2.85 -8.01 21.94
C GLU A 602 2.11 -8.48 23.20
N PHE A 603 1.06 -7.76 23.61
CA PHE A 603 0.26 -8.12 24.79
C PHE A 603 -0.68 -9.29 24.48
N ASN A 604 -1.28 -9.28 23.29
CA ASN A 604 -2.07 -10.41 22.80
C ASN A 604 -1.20 -11.67 22.62
N CYS A 605 0.05 -11.54 22.15
CA CYS A 605 1.02 -12.65 22.12
C CYS A 605 1.26 -13.20 23.54
N PHE A 606 1.53 -12.33 24.51
CA PHE A 606 1.71 -12.75 25.91
C PHE A 606 0.50 -13.52 26.46
N GLN A 607 -0.71 -13.00 26.22
CA GLN A 607 -1.94 -13.66 26.63
C GLN A 607 -2.12 -15.03 25.94
N ALA A 608 -1.84 -15.12 24.64
CA ALA A 608 -1.89 -16.38 23.90
C ALA A 608 -0.91 -17.42 24.46
N CYS A 609 0.32 -17.02 24.78
CA CYS A 609 1.31 -17.90 25.40
C CYS A 609 0.86 -18.41 26.78
N LEU A 610 0.31 -17.53 27.62
CA LEU A 610 -0.20 -17.91 28.94
C LEU A 610 -1.34 -18.94 28.84
N LEU A 611 -2.30 -18.71 27.93
CA LEU A 611 -3.45 -19.59 27.76
C LEU A 611 -3.07 -20.93 27.11
N ASN A 612 -2.04 -20.94 26.26
CA ASN A 612 -1.51 -22.15 25.63
C ASN A 612 -0.43 -22.87 26.48
N ASN A 613 -0.17 -22.41 27.72
CA ASN A 613 0.88 -22.93 28.61
C ASN A 613 2.32 -22.88 28.03
N ASP A 614 2.60 -21.96 27.10
CA ASP A 614 3.95 -21.70 26.55
C ASP A 614 4.69 -20.68 27.43
N PHE A 615 5.05 -21.11 28.64
CA PHE A 615 5.73 -20.26 29.62
C PHE A 615 7.10 -19.74 29.18
N PRO A 616 7.95 -20.48 28.43
CA PRO A 616 9.24 -19.97 27.97
C PRO A 616 9.11 -18.71 27.09
N ASN A 617 8.17 -18.72 26.15
CA ASN A 617 7.90 -17.55 25.32
C ASN A 617 7.13 -16.46 26.09
N ALA A 618 6.19 -16.83 26.97
CA ALA A 618 5.49 -15.88 27.84
C ALA A 618 6.47 -15.08 28.71
N LEU A 619 7.51 -15.73 29.23
CA LEU A 619 8.54 -15.10 30.06
C LEU A 619 9.24 -13.95 29.32
N ARG A 620 9.48 -14.12 28.03
CA ARG A 620 10.17 -13.10 27.24
C ARG A 620 9.34 -11.83 27.11
N PHE A 621 8.05 -11.96 26.80
CA PHE A 621 7.14 -10.82 26.76
C PHE A 621 7.04 -10.15 28.13
N ILE A 622 6.76 -10.90 29.21
CA ILE A 622 6.59 -10.29 30.53
C ILE A 622 7.86 -9.63 31.07
N LYS A 623 9.06 -10.09 30.69
CA LYS A 623 10.33 -9.42 31.02
C LYS A 623 10.40 -8.02 30.41
N GLU A 624 10.01 -7.87 29.15
CA GLU A 624 9.97 -6.58 28.46
C GLU A 624 8.89 -5.67 29.05
N TYR A 625 7.67 -6.20 29.26
CA TYR A 625 6.59 -5.45 29.91
C TYR A 625 6.95 -5.01 31.33
N ALA A 626 7.58 -5.87 32.14
CA ALA A 626 7.99 -5.52 33.50
C ALA A 626 9.06 -4.43 33.54
N ALA A 627 9.96 -4.39 32.55
CA ALA A 627 10.95 -3.33 32.42
C ALA A 627 10.34 -2.00 31.94
N LYS A 628 9.36 -2.05 31.05
CA LYS A 628 8.73 -0.86 30.45
C LYS A 628 7.62 -0.25 31.32
N TYR A 629 6.84 -1.08 31.99
CA TYR A 629 5.68 -0.71 32.81
C TYR A 629 5.76 -1.36 34.20
N PRO A 630 6.64 -0.85 35.08
CA PRO A 630 6.78 -1.38 36.44
C PRO A 630 5.50 -1.14 37.24
N GLY A 631 4.98 -2.21 37.86
CA GLY A 631 3.74 -2.12 38.65
C GLY A 631 3.38 -3.46 39.30
N LEU A 632 2.54 -3.40 40.34
CA LEU A 632 2.15 -4.58 41.12
C LEU A 632 1.54 -5.70 40.25
N LYS A 633 0.67 -5.36 39.30
CA LYS A 633 0.05 -6.33 38.38
C LYS A 633 1.09 -7.02 37.50
N THR A 634 2.00 -6.25 36.92
CA THR A 634 3.08 -6.76 36.06
C THR A 634 4.04 -7.65 36.84
N TYR A 635 4.38 -7.29 38.08
CA TYR A 635 5.21 -8.11 38.95
C TYR A 635 4.52 -9.40 39.39
N ASN A 636 3.21 -9.37 39.69
CA ASN A 636 2.48 -10.60 40.00
C ASN A 636 2.46 -11.56 38.81
N LEU A 637 2.24 -11.04 37.59
CA LEU A 637 2.31 -11.84 36.36
C LEU A 637 3.73 -12.38 36.11
N LEU A 638 4.76 -11.57 36.31
CA LEU A 638 6.15 -12.00 36.21
C LEU A 638 6.46 -13.12 37.21
N SER A 639 6.00 -12.99 38.46
CA SER A 639 6.19 -14.03 39.47
C SER A 639 5.45 -15.31 39.10
N TYR A 640 4.24 -15.22 38.58
CA TYR A 640 3.46 -16.38 38.14
C TYR A 640 4.18 -17.15 37.02
N VAL A 641 4.68 -16.44 35.99
CA VAL A 641 5.39 -17.07 34.87
C VAL A 641 6.72 -17.67 35.31
N ILE A 642 7.49 -16.98 36.16
CA ILE A 642 8.76 -17.50 36.69
C ILE A 642 8.52 -18.76 37.52
N ASN A 643 7.50 -18.79 38.37
CA ASN A 643 7.18 -19.95 39.20
C ASN A 643 6.63 -21.14 38.39
N SER A 644 6.17 -20.91 37.17
CA SER A 644 5.69 -21.96 36.26
C SER A 644 6.82 -22.56 35.41
N LEU A 645 8.05 -22.03 35.54
CA LEU A 645 9.23 -22.51 34.82
C LEU A 645 10.19 -23.23 35.78
N ASP A 646 10.74 -24.35 35.31
CA ASP A 646 11.73 -25.12 36.08
C ASP A 646 13.13 -24.49 36.02
N GLU A 647 13.39 -23.57 35.08
CA GLU A 647 14.71 -22.99 34.83
C GLU A 647 15.03 -21.77 35.71
N ASN A 648 16.13 -21.84 36.47
CA ASN A 648 16.59 -20.75 37.35
C ASN A 648 17.53 -19.71 36.71
N THR A 649 17.40 -19.46 35.41
CA THR A 649 18.36 -18.63 34.66
C THR A 649 18.12 -17.10 34.76
N HIS A 650 17.16 -16.67 35.58
CA HIS A 650 16.62 -15.29 35.51
C HIS A 650 17.29 -14.28 36.46
N GLY A 651 18.23 -14.71 37.30
CA GLY A 651 18.83 -13.85 38.34
C GLY A 651 19.53 -12.60 37.81
N LYS A 652 20.20 -12.69 36.65
CA LYS A 652 20.84 -11.53 35.99
C LYS A 652 19.80 -10.50 35.54
N PHE A 653 18.66 -10.94 35.02
CA PHE A 653 17.58 -10.05 34.60
C PHE A 653 16.96 -9.36 35.82
N LEU A 654 16.58 -10.12 36.86
CA LEU A 654 15.98 -9.56 38.07
C LEU A 654 16.90 -8.54 38.76
N SER A 655 18.20 -8.84 38.81
CA SER A 655 19.22 -7.92 39.36
C SER A 655 19.26 -6.58 38.61
N ARG A 656 19.15 -6.61 37.27
CA ARG A 656 19.11 -5.40 36.44
C ARG A 656 17.79 -4.66 36.59
N LEU A 657 16.66 -5.39 36.60
CA LEU A 657 15.32 -4.82 36.71
C LEU A 657 15.19 -3.95 37.97
N PHE A 658 15.74 -4.41 39.09
CA PHE A 658 15.67 -3.70 40.38
C PHE A 658 16.96 -2.93 40.74
N GLN A 659 17.79 -2.58 39.75
CA GLN A 659 19.04 -1.85 39.99
C GLN A 659 18.78 -0.38 40.36
N ARG A 660 17.74 0.24 39.79
CA ARG A 660 17.44 1.68 39.95
C ARG A 660 16.35 1.99 40.97
N ASP A 661 15.44 1.06 41.24
CA ASP A 661 14.27 1.31 42.10
C ASP A 661 14.43 0.68 43.49
N TYR A 662 14.26 1.50 44.53
CA TYR A 662 14.11 1.03 45.91
C TYR A 662 12.65 0.61 46.12
N ASN A 663 12.32 -0.60 45.68
CA ASN A 663 10.98 -1.16 45.83
C ASN A 663 11.02 -2.35 46.79
N ILE A 664 10.09 -2.41 47.74
CA ILE A 664 9.97 -3.52 48.71
C ILE A 664 9.87 -4.88 47.99
N VAL A 665 9.21 -4.89 46.83
CA VAL A 665 9.05 -6.06 45.95
C VAL A 665 10.40 -6.63 45.46
N LYS A 666 11.44 -5.80 45.34
CA LYS A 666 12.80 -6.22 44.98
C LYS A 666 13.32 -7.29 45.92
N ASN A 667 13.14 -7.09 47.22
CA ASN A 667 13.66 -7.98 48.25
C ASN A 667 13.02 -9.36 48.15
N LEU A 668 11.74 -9.42 47.75
CA LEU A 668 11.02 -10.67 47.50
C LEU A 668 11.59 -11.41 46.28
N PHE A 669 11.74 -10.73 45.13
CA PHE A 669 12.25 -11.36 43.91
C PHE A 669 13.71 -11.80 44.02
N LEU A 670 14.60 -10.93 44.51
CA LEU A 670 16.02 -11.26 44.67
C LEU A 670 16.23 -12.29 45.77
N GLY A 671 15.52 -12.15 46.90
CA GLY A 671 15.55 -13.13 47.98
C GLY A 671 15.17 -14.52 47.50
N ASN A 672 14.04 -14.67 46.79
CA ASN A 672 13.60 -15.95 46.24
C ASN A 672 14.58 -16.50 45.20
N ASN A 673 15.13 -15.64 44.32
CA ASN A 673 16.13 -16.08 43.35
C ASN A 673 17.38 -16.68 44.04
N PHE A 674 17.90 -16.00 45.06
CA PHE A 674 19.08 -16.47 45.78
C PHE A 674 18.79 -17.70 46.65
N LEU A 675 17.58 -17.80 47.22
CA LEU A 675 17.10 -18.96 47.98
C LEU A 675 17.13 -20.20 47.08
N ILE A 676 16.56 -20.11 45.88
CA ILE A 676 16.55 -21.23 44.93
C ILE A 676 17.97 -21.54 44.42
N SER A 677 18.83 -20.54 44.23
CA SER A 677 20.24 -20.77 43.84
C SER A 677 21.13 -21.36 44.96
N GLY A 678 20.57 -21.61 46.15
CA GLY A 678 21.30 -22.13 47.31
C GLY A 678 22.22 -21.11 48.02
N ARG A 679 22.09 -19.82 47.70
CA ARG A 679 22.89 -18.72 48.29
C ARG A 679 22.15 -18.11 49.48
N TYR A 680 21.91 -18.93 50.49
CA TYR A 680 21.00 -18.62 51.58
C TYR A 680 21.38 -17.39 52.42
N LEU A 681 22.67 -17.13 52.65
CA LEU A 681 23.12 -15.94 53.40
C LEU A 681 22.68 -14.64 52.71
N VAL A 682 22.78 -14.60 51.39
CA VAL A 682 22.38 -13.44 50.58
C VAL A 682 20.85 -13.34 50.55
N ALA A 683 20.14 -14.46 50.40
CA ALA A 683 18.69 -14.50 50.46
C ALA A 683 18.15 -13.99 51.80
N LEU A 684 18.77 -14.41 52.91
CA LEU A 684 18.41 -14.01 54.26
C LEU A 684 18.54 -12.50 54.44
N LYS A 685 19.59 -11.87 53.91
CA LYS A 685 19.75 -10.41 53.95
C LYS A 685 18.53 -9.71 53.34
N TYR A 686 18.09 -10.14 52.16
CA TYR A 686 16.94 -9.55 51.48
C TYR A 686 15.63 -9.79 52.25
N PHE A 687 15.39 -11.01 52.74
CA PHE A 687 14.17 -11.32 53.50
C PHE A 687 14.10 -10.62 54.85
N MET A 688 15.24 -10.44 55.53
CA MET A 688 15.31 -9.66 56.77
C MET A 688 15.01 -8.18 56.52
N GLU A 689 15.53 -7.60 55.44
CA GLU A 689 15.21 -6.22 55.04
C GLU A 689 13.71 -6.08 54.71
N TYR A 690 13.14 -7.05 53.99
CA TYR A 690 11.69 -7.12 53.73
C TYR A 690 10.86 -7.24 55.02
N HIS A 691 11.26 -8.12 55.94
CA HIS A 691 10.59 -8.34 57.22
C HIS A 691 10.58 -7.09 58.10
N ASN A 692 11.72 -6.38 58.16
CA ASN A 692 11.84 -5.15 58.94
C ASN A 692 10.92 -4.04 58.45
N GLN A 693 10.59 -4.02 57.15
CA GLN A 693 9.72 -3.00 56.55
C GLN A 693 8.23 -3.28 56.74
N LEU A 694 7.76 -4.49 56.43
CA LEU A 694 6.32 -4.79 56.38
C LEU A 694 5.79 -5.69 57.52
N ARG A 695 6.65 -6.53 58.13
CA ARG A 695 6.27 -7.50 59.17
C ARG A 695 5.03 -8.35 58.85
N GLU A 696 4.91 -8.77 57.59
CA GLU A 696 3.81 -9.63 57.12
C GLU A 696 4.07 -11.12 57.39
N PRO A 697 3.02 -11.97 57.41
CA PRO A 697 3.20 -13.42 57.58
C PRO A 697 4.20 -14.02 56.58
N LEU A 698 4.11 -13.66 55.30
CA LEU A 698 5.00 -14.17 54.25
C LEU A 698 6.48 -13.82 54.54
N SER A 699 6.74 -12.62 55.06
CA SER A 699 8.10 -12.19 55.40
C SER A 699 8.72 -13.04 56.52
N ALA A 700 7.93 -13.38 57.54
CA ALA A 700 8.36 -14.24 58.63
C ALA A 700 8.59 -15.69 58.15
N LEU A 701 7.70 -16.19 57.29
CA LEU A 701 7.82 -17.53 56.71
C LEU A 701 9.08 -17.66 55.84
N LEU A 702 9.34 -16.73 54.93
CA LEU A 702 10.52 -16.77 54.05
C LEU A 702 11.84 -16.68 54.84
N THR A 703 11.86 -15.83 55.88
CA THR A 703 13.01 -15.72 56.78
C THR A 703 13.24 -17.03 57.53
N ALA A 704 12.18 -17.63 58.08
CA ALA A 704 12.25 -18.91 58.77
C ALA A 704 12.74 -20.04 57.88
N VAL A 705 12.15 -20.19 56.68
CA VAL A 705 12.52 -21.23 55.71
C VAL A 705 13.98 -21.10 55.31
N THR A 706 14.46 -19.87 55.09
CA THR A 706 15.87 -19.62 54.73
C THR A 706 16.81 -20.03 55.86
N LEU A 707 16.49 -19.70 57.12
CA LEU A 707 17.30 -20.10 58.28
C LEU A 707 17.33 -21.63 58.48
N LEU A 708 16.19 -22.29 58.29
CA LEU A 708 16.10 -23.75 58.39
C LEU A 708 16.83 -24.45 57.23
N ALA A 709 16.76 -23.91 56.01
CA ALA A 709 17.54 -24.39 54.87
C ALA A 709 19.04 -24.22 55.08
N MET A 710 19.48 -23.11 55.69
CA MET A 710 20.87 -22.92 56.11
C MET A 710 21.29 -23.94 57.16
N ALA A 711 20.43 -24.21 58.15
CA ALA A 711 20.71 -25.21 59.16
C ALA A 711 20.92 -26.59 58.50
N ALA A 712 20.12 -26.97 57.51
CA ALA A 712 20.28 -28.25 56.81
C ALA A 712 21.62 -28.40 56.03
N GLN A 713 22.43 -27.34 55.89
CA GLN A 713 23.76 -27.44 55.26
C GLN A 713 24.80 -28.04 56.21
N ARG A 714 25.62 -28.95 55.69
CA ARG A 714 26.66 -29.67 56.45
C ARG A 714 27.80 -28.77 56.98
N THR A 715 27.95 -27.56 56.46
CA THR A 715 29.11 -26.67 56.66
C THR A 715 28.91 -25.59 57.73
N VAL A 716 27.87 -25.66 58.55
CA VAL A 716 27.50 -24.58 59.49
C VAL A 716 27.73 -24.97 60.95
N ASP A 717 28.68 -24.30 61.61
CA ASP A 717 29.10 -24.61 62.99
C ASP A 717 28.03 -24.32 64.06
N LYS A 718 27.13 -23.35 63.82
CA LYS A 718 26.07 -22.91 64.76
C LYS A 718 24.67 -23.42 64.39
N HIS A 719 24.60 -24.66 63.93
CA HIS A 719 23.36 -25.30 63.46
C HIS A 719 22.16 -25.14 64.42
N ASN A 720 22.34 -25.46 65.70
CA ASN A 720 21.25 -25.42 66.70
C ASN A 720 20.68 -24.00 66.89
N ASN A 721 21.52 -22.97 66.80
CA ASN A 721 21.08 -21.58 66.93
C ASN A 721 20.22 -21.14 65.74
N LEU A 722 20.57 -21.60 64.53
CA LEU A 722 19.78 -21.32 63.34
C LEU A 722 18.41 -22.02 63.38
N ILE A 723 18.36 -23.25 63.90
CA ILE A 723 17.08 -23.94 64.11
C ILE A 723 16.19 -23.14 65.07
N LEU A 724 16.73 -22.73 66.23
CA LEU A 724 16.00 -21.93 67.21
C LEU A 724 15.47 -20.62 66.61
N GLN A 725 16.31 -19.91 65.85
CA GLN A 725 15.90 -18.68 65.16
C GLN A 725 14.84 -18.95 64.08
N GLY A 726 14.99 -20.02 63.30
CA GLY A 726 14.03 -20.43 62.29
C GLY A 726 12.64 -20.72 62.88
N PHE A 727 12.58 -21.47 63.98
CA PHE A 727 11.31 -21.72 64.69
C PHE A 727 10.74 -20.47 65.35
N ALA A 728 11.57 -19.57 65.88
CA ALA A 728 11.10 -18.30 66.41
C ALA A 728 10.35 -17.48 65.34
N TYR A 729 10.88 -17.45 64.10
CA TYR A 729 10.21 -16.83 62.97
C TYR A 729 8.98 -17.63 62.48
N LEU A 730 8.96 -18.97 62.54
CA LEU A 730 7.75 -19.76 62.25
C LEU A 730 6.62 -19.51 63.24
N PHE A 731 6.93 -19.40 64.53
CA PHE A 731 5.91 -19.07 65.53
C PHE A 731 5.43 -17.63 65.39
N THR A 732 6.33 -16.71 65.04
CA THR A 732 5.94 -15.35 64.63
C THR A 732 5.01 -15.39 63.41
N TYR A 733 5.34 -16.21 62.39
CA TYR A 733 4.47 -16.41 61.22
C TYR A 733 3.09 -16.93 61.62
N LYS A 734 3.00 -17.92 62.52
CA LYS A 734 1.72 -18.41 63.04
C LYS A 734 0.93 -17.30 63.74
N GLN A 735 1.57 -16.48 64.57
CA GLN A 735 0.89 -15.37 65.26
C GLN A 735 0.35 -14.32 64.27
N LEU A 736 1.09 -14.07 63.19
CA LEU A 736 0.70 -13.12 62.15
C LEU A 736 -0.35 -13.70 61.18
N ARG A 737 -0.30 -15.01 60.92
CA ARG A 737 -1.18 -15.69 59.97
C ARG A 737 -2.50 -16.04 60.65
N LYS A 738 -3.58 -15.38 60.23
CA LYS A 738 -4.95 -15.63 60.73
C LYS A 738 -5.55 -16.99 60.34
N CYS A 739 -4.76 -17.89 59.75
CA CYS A 739 -5.22 -19.17 59.24
C CYS A 739 -4.43 -20.32 59.90
N ASP A 740 -5.08 -21.01 60.82
CA ASP A 740 -4.45 -22.05 61.63
C ASP A 740 -4.08 -23.29 60.83
N GLN A 741 -4.89 -23.71 59.84
CA GLN A 741 -4.63 -24.91 59.04
C GLN A 741 -3.30 -24.82 58.28
N GLU A 742 -3.09 -23.73 57.53
CA GLU A 742 -1.85 -23.43 56.80
C GLU A 742 -0.65 -23.31 57.76
N ALA A 743 -0.82 -22.59 58.88
CA ALA A 743 0.26 -22.37 59.81
C ALA A 743 0.74 -23.66 60.49
N TYR A 744 -0.19 -24.51 60.94
CA TYR A 744 0.14 -25.80 61.53
C TYR A 744 0.75 -26.77 60.51
N TYR A 745 0.25 -26.78 59.27
CA TYR A 745 0.85 -27.56 58.19
C TYR A 745 2.31 -27.17 57.95
N ASN A 746 2.59 -25.87 57.81
CA ASN A 746 3.95 -25.37 57.56
C ASN A 746 4.91 -25.66 58.73
N ILE A 747 4.44 -25.59 59.98
CA ILE A 747 5.23 -25.98 61.15
C ILE A 747 5.49 -27.50 61.15
N GLY A 748 4.49 -28.31 60.81
CA GLY A 748 4.64 -29.76 60.64
C GLY A 748 5.68 -30.11 59.57
N ARG A 749 5.66 -29.41 58.43
CA ARG A 749 6.67 -29.54 57.36
C ARG A 749 8.07 -29.19 57.85
N ALA A 750 8.22 -28.15 58.67
CA ALA A 750 9.51 -27.75 59.24
C ALA A 750 10.07 -28.83 60.20
N TYR A 751 9.23 -29.41 61.06
CA TYR A 751 9.65 -30.53 61.91
C TYR A 751 10.02 -31.78 61.10
N GLN A 752 9.23 -32.10 60.07
CA GLN A 752 9.51 -33.21 59.18
C GLN A 752 10.84 -33.01 58.43
N MET A 753 11.15 -31.79 57.99
CA MET A 753 12.42 -31.45 57.34
C MET A 753 13.64 -31.72 58.25
N LEU A 754 13.49 -31.57 59.57
CA LEU A 754 14.53 -31.85 60.56
C LEU A 754 14.50 -33.31 61.08
N ASN A 755 13.68 -34.18 60.48
CA ASN A 755 13.44 -35.56 60.92
C ASN A 755 12.90 -35.69 62.36
N ILE A 756 12.22 -34.65 62.89
CA ILE A 756 11.55 -34.70 64.20
C ILE A 756 10.10 -35.16 63.99
N ASN A 757 9.95 -36.43 63.57
CA ASN A 757 8.69 -36.95 63.05
C ASN A 757 7.54 -36.95 64.06
N ASN A 758 7.81 -37.18 65.34
CA ASN A 758 6.77 -37.18 66.38
C ASN A 758 6.05 -35.83 66.48
N LEU A 759 6.79 -34.72 66.44
CA LEU A 759 6.21 -33.38 66.44
C LEU A 759 5.56 -33.06 65.09
N ALA A 760 6.15 -33.51 63.98
CA ALA A 760 5.55 -33.32 62.66
C ALA A 760 4.13 -33.92 62.59
N ILE A 761 3.95 -35.15 63.09
CA ILE A 761 2.67 -35.84 63.19
C ILE A 761 1.67 -35.02 64.02
N GLU A 762 2.06 -34.60 65.23
CA GLU A 762 1.20 -33.82 66.13
C GLU A 762 0.68 -32.53 65.45
N TYR A 763 1.56 -31.83 64.74
CA TYR A 763 1.21 -30.60 64.02
C TYR A 763 0.35 -30.85 62.78
N TYR A 764 0.55 -31.97 62.08
CA TYR A 764 -0.32 -32.37 60.98
C TYR A 764 -1.73 -32.78 61.45
N GLU A 765 -1.84 -33.49 62.57
CA GLU A 765 -3.14 -33.82 63.16
C GLU A 765 -3.88 -32.55 63.62
N LYS A 766 -3.16 -31.60 64.23
CA LYS A 766 -3.70 -30.26 64.53
C LYS A 766 -4.19 -29.54 63.27
N ALA A 767 -3.44 -29.61 62.18
CA ALA A 767 -3.84 -29.01 60.90
C ALA A 767 -5.08 -29.69 60.30
N LEU A 768 -5.20 -31.02 60.34
CA LEU A 768 -6.39 -31.75 59.87
C LEU A 768 -7.65 -31.47 60.68
N ASN A 769 -7.49 -31.15 61.97
CA ASN A 769 -8.60 -30.78 62.84
C ASN A 769 -9.06 -29.32 62.63
N CYS A 770 -8.35 -28.54 61.83
CA CYS A 770 -8.77 -27.19 61.46
C CYS A 770 -9.75 -27.21 60.28
N GLY A 771 -10.62 -26.20 60.20
CA GLY A 771 -11.49 -25.99 59.04
C GLY A 771 -10.70 -25.55 57.79
N PRO A 772 -11.33 -25.60 56.60
CA PRO A 772 -10.68 -25.23 55.34
C PRO A 772 -10.24 -23.76 55.33
N ILE A 773 -9.12 -23.49 54.65
CA ILE A 773 -8.48 -22.15 54.57
C ILE A 773 -9.45 -21.08 54.03
N ALA A 774 -10.16 -21.40 52.94
CA ALA A 774 -11.11 -20.48 52.34
C ALA A 774 -12.17 -21.22 51.52
N THR A 775 -13.42 -20.78 51.60
CA THR A 775 -14.53 -21.28 50.79
C THR A 775 -14.98 -20.20 49.82
N CYS A 776 -14.94 -20.49 48.51
CA CYS A 776 -15.42 -19.58 47.48
C CYS A 776 -16.45 -20.29 46.60
N SER A 777 -17.62 -19.69 46.42
CA SER A 777 -18.68 -20.21 45.55
C SER A 777 -18.26 -20.34 44.08
N LYS A 778 -17.28 -19.56 43.62
CA LYS A 778 -16.78 -19.58 42.23
C LYS A 778 -15.50 -20.39 42.01
N HIS A 779 -14.63 -20.48 43.02
CA HIS A 779 -13.28 -21.06 42.89
C HIS A 779 -13.07 -22.33 43.71
N GLY A 780 -14.13 -22.83 44.37
CA GLY A 780 -14.07 -24.02 45.20
C GLY A 780 -13.58 -23.74 46.62
N VAL A 781 -13.26 -24.84 47.33
CA VAL A 781 -12.73 -24.82 48.69
C VAL A 781 -11.22 -25.01 48.62
N ILE A 782 -10.47 -24.05 49.17
CA ILE A 782 -9.03 -24.19 49.38
C ILE A 782 -8.84 -24.91 50.72
N ASP A 783 -8.37 -26.15 50.66
CA ASP A 783 -8.17 -27.01 51.82
C ASP A 783 -6.87 -27.79 51.63
N LEU A 784 -6.03 -27.83 52.67
CA LEU A 784 -4.77 -28.58 52.68
C LEU A 784 -4.93 -30.02 53.19
N SER A 785 -6.16 -30.47 53.48
CA SER A 785 -6.40 -31.80 54.04
C SER A 785 -5.79 -32.94 53.22
N LYS A 786 -5.75 -32.81 51.89
CA LYS A 786 -5.14 -33.82 51.01
C LYS A 786 -3.62 -33.85 51.16
N GLU A 787 -2.97 -32.69 51.12
CA GLU A 787 -1.52 -32.54 51.28
C GLU A 787 -1.07 -32.97 52.69
N ILE A 788 -1.84 -32.62 53.73
CA ILE A 788 -1.57 -33.04 55.11
C ILE A 788 -1.69 -34.57 55.24
N ALA A 789 -2.78 -35.15 54.71
CA ALA A 789 -2.99 -36.60 54.76
C ALA A 789 -1.91 -37.37 53.98
N TYR A 790 -1.43 -36.82 52.86
CA TYR A 790 -0.30 -37.40 52.11
C TYR A 790 0.99 -37.42 52.93
N ASN A 791 1.33 -36.32 53.60
CA ASN A 791 2.53 -36.27 54.45
C ASN A 791 2.43 -37.19 55.67
N LEU A 792 1.26 -37.30 56.30
CA LEU A 792 1.00 -38.28 57.37
C LEU A 792 1.11 -39.72 56.86
N TYR A 793 0.57 -40.02 55.68
CA TYR A 793 0.74 -41.31 55.04
C TYR A 793 2.22 -41.65 54.85
N VAL A 794 3.03 -40.72 54.33
CA VAL A 794 4.48 -40.92 54.14
C VAL A 794 5.18 -41.23 55.47
N LEU A 795 4.82 -40.54 56.55
CA LEU A 795 5.41 -40.78 57.88
C LEU A 795 5.00 -42.13 58.49
N TYR A 796 3.77 -42.58 58.24
CA TYR A 796 3.26 -43.84 58.80
C TYR A 796 3.47 -45.07 57.93
N LYS A 797 3.74 -44.92 56.63
CA LYS A 797 3.78 -46.04 55.67
C LYS A 797 4.71 -47.17 56.13
N ASP A 798 5.88 -46.82 56.65
CA ASP A 798 6.90 -47.80 57.03
C ASP A 798 6.74 -48.30 58.48
N GLN A 799 6.20 -47.45 59.38
CA GLN A 799 6.10 -47.77 60.81
C GLN A 799 4.72 -48.33 61.23
N SER A 800 3.65 -47.96 60.54
CA SER A 800 2.26 -48.29 60.90
C SER A 800 1.35 -48.26 59.65
N PRO A 801 1.42 -49.30 58.80
CA PRO A 801 0.75 -49.31 57.49
C PRO A 801 -0.78 -49.25 57.58
N ASP A 802 -1.39 -49.75 58.65
CA ASP A 802 -2.85 -49.69 58.85
C ASP A 802 -3.34 -48.27 59.10
N VAL A 803 -2.57 -47.47 59.86
CA VAL A 803 -2.86 -46.05 60.09
C VAL A 803 -2.65 -45.25 58.81
N ALA A 804 -1.56 -45.54 58.07
CA ALA A 804 -1.31 -44.93 56.77
C ALA A 804 -2.47 -45.20 55.78
N ARG A 805 -2.97 -46.44 55.74
CA ARG A 805 -4.13 -46.83 54.92
C ARG A 805 -5.39 -46.07 55.32
N ARG A 806 -5.62 -45.84 56.61
CA ARG A 806 -6.77 -45.06 57.11
C ARG A 806 -6.77 -43.63 56.58
N TYR A 807 -5.63 -42.93 56.62
CA TYR A 807 -5.51 -41.58 56.08
C TYR A 807 -5.67 -41.54 54.56
N MET A 808 -5.12 -42.52 53.86
CA MET A 808 -5.27 -42.65 52.40
C MET A 808 -6.73 -42.82 51.98
N ILE A 809 -7.47 -43.76 52.59
CA ILE A 809 -8.88 -44.03 52.25
C ILE A 809 -9.78 -42.84 52.63
N LYS A 810 -9.47 -42.15 53.72
CA LYS A 810 -10.35 -41.07 54.22
C LYS A 810 -10.20 -39.77 53.44
N TYR A 811 -8.99 -39.42 52.99
CA TYR A 811 -8.69 -38.08 52.46
C TYR A 811 -8.06 -38.07 51.07
N LEU A 812 -7.45 -39.16 50.61
CA LEU A 812 -6.70 -39.22 49.32
C LEU A 812 -7.45 -39.96 48.20
N VAL A 813 -8.75 -40.21 48.37
CA VAL A 813 -9.57 -40.84 47.33
C VAL A 813 -10.04 -39.76 46.34
N ILE A 814 -9.88 -40.04 45.05
CA ILE A 814 -10.17 -39.13 43.93
C ILE A 814 -11.68 -39.08 43.68
#